data_AF-A0A804NBN7-F1
#
_entry.id   AF-A0A804NBN7-F1
#
_cell.length_a   1.000
_cell.length_b   1.000
_cell.length_c   1.000
_cell.angle_alpha   90.00
_cell.angle_beta   90.00
_cell.angle_gamma   90.00
#
_symmetry.space_group_name_H-M   'P 1'
#
loop_
_entity.id
_entity.type
_entity.pdbx_description
1 polymer ?
#
loop_
_entity_poly.entity_id
_entity_poly.type
_entity_poly.pdbx_seq_one_letter_code
_entity_poly.pdbx_strand_id
1 'polypeptide(L)'
;MPTLSHSDPIQRLRKSITLLAARARPPDKHMIEHLTVSQMTNDSPWSMATESSAVAFAGDANSTESWSARVRTLTRLGRHKESIALLRHGGPSPPPHALALPASVISCAALSLPTGVAQIHALAAKRGLLPAADAYLLSALLTAYSRLGCLRLAHQLLDETPIESTSHTTLRTAFNSLISGCARHSLPVACFALFRRMRAIAVRFDAVTLLALVPAAPLSVVPQVHALAAQVGLATETSVANCLMSTYARGGAFGAALARRVFDEMPLASRDLVSWNAVLSAHAQNGLAVDALDLYRRMRSPEGSGVEPDAVTIVGVLSSAAHLGARGVGFDAEHYVVQRLPGFRTNVQLCNALINFHARCGSLPRAQQLFDEMPAKSIVSWTALITGHGMHGNGGVAVSLFERMVSEGIHPDNVAMVGVLSACSHAGLYDEGRMYFSTMESVYKLRPTLEHYTCIVDLLGRAGRLEEARELISSMPMPADGAVWGALLGACKIHKNVEIGEEAFARVVELEPRNVGYYVLMSNIYTDTGQLDCVARVRAVMRKRGLKKEPGCSYVEHNGRVHLFMADDHSHPQARRIYELVTRLELMVKEKSGVRESVVAVPKGRMEKEAAQPLVGFHSEKLAVAFGLLNTEAGSEIVVIKNLRVCGDCHSFLKAVSATTNRSFLVRDASRFHRFDGGVCSCKDYW
;
A
#
# COMPACT_ATOMS: atom_id res chain seq x y z
N MET A 1 -24.43 -37.45 22.16
CA MET A 1 -23.29 -36.71 22.73
C MET A 1 -22.00 -37.44 22.39
N PRO A 2 -21.17 -36.94 21.46
CA PRO A 2 -19.76 -37.29 21.43
C PRO A 2 -18.91 -36.05 21.71
N THR A 3 -17.98 -36.23 22.64
CA THR A 3 -17.06 -35.25 23.21
C THR A 3 -16.17 -34.59 22.15
N LEU A 4 -16.27 -33.26 22.03
CA LEU A 4 -15.34 -32.40 21.30
C LEU A 4 -13.99 -32.41 22.02
N SER A 5 -13.06 -33.26 21.57
CA SER A 5 -11.66 -33.17 21.97
C SER A 5 -11.03 -31.93 21.34
N HIS A 6 -10.49 -31.04 22.17
CA HIS A 6 -9.67 -29.90 21.75
C HIS A 6 -8.48 -30.37 20.91
N SER A 7 -8.61 -30.25 19.59
CA SER A 7 -7.52 -30.46 18.64
C SER A 7 -6.53 -29.31 18.74
N ASP A 8 -5.29 -29.63 19.11
CA ASP A 8 -4.12 -28.76 19.17
C ASP A 8 -3.96 -27.91 17.88
N PRO A 9 -3.80 -26.56 17.97
CA PRO A 9 -3.57 -25.66 16.83
C PRO A 9 -2.46 -26.12 15.88
N ILE A 10 -1.44 -26.81 16.41
CA ILE A 10 -0.29 -27.34 15.66
C ILE A 10 -0.73 -28.44 14.68
N GLN A 11 -1.76 -29.21 15.03
CA GLN A 11 -2.26 -30.33 14.21
C GLN A 11 -3.05 -29.86 12.99
N ARG A 12 -3.75 -28.72 13.10
CA ARG A 12 -4.45 -28.07 11.97
C ARG A 12 -3.46 -27.45 10.98
N LEU A 13 -2.38 -26.84 11.48
CA LEU A 13 -1.31 -26.29 10.65
C LEU A 13 -0.60 -27.38 9.83
N ARG A 14 -0.32 -28.55 10.45
CA ARG A 14 0.25 -29.71 9.76
C ARG A 14 -0.61 -30.21 8.60
N LYS A 15 -1.93 -30.36 8.80
CA LYS A 15 -2.84 -30.84 7.73
C LYS A 15 -2.92 -29.89 6.53
N SER A 16 -2.86 -28.58 6.76
CA SER A 16 -2.89 -27.58 5.67
C SER A 16 -1.58 -27.56 4.85
N ILE A 17 -0.43 -27.84 5.48
CA ILE A 17 0.88 -27.88 4.81
C ILE A 17 1.00 -29.14 3.92
N THR A 18 0.48 -30.29 4.36
CA THR A 18 0.54 -31.53 3.57
C THR A 18 -0.26 -31.45 2.26
N LEU A 19 -1.36 -30.69 2.24
CA LEU A 19 -2.19 -30.48 1.05
C LEU A 19 -1.55 -29.57 -0.02
N LEU A 20 -0.65 -28.66 0.39
CA LEU A 20 0.08 -27.76 -0.51
C LEU A 20 1.30 -28.44 -1.13
N ALA A 21 1.96 -29.35 -0.41
CA ALA A 21 3.11 -30.10 -0.91
C ALA A 21 2.74 -31.05 -2.07
N ALA A 22 1.48 -31.50 -2.14
CA ALA A 22 1.01 -32.41 -3.19
C ALA A 22 0.74 -31.74 -4.56
N ARG A 23 0.89 -30.41 -4.70
CA ARG A 23 0.53 -29.67 -5.92
C ARG A 23 1.69 -28.95 -6.63
N ALA A 24 2.91 -29.03 -6.11
CA ALA A 24 4.07 -28.39 -6.74
C ALA A 24 4.76 -29.36 -7.72
N ARG A 25 4.56 -29.14 -9.03
CA ARG A 25 5.43 -29.73 -10.08
C ARG A 25 6.84 -29.12 -10.00
N PRO A 26 7.92 -29.88 -10.23
CA PRO A 26 9.26 -29.32 -10.30
C PRO A 26 9.47 -28.56 -11.61
N PRO A 27 10.23 -27.44 -11.64
CA PRO A 27 10.65 -26.81 -12.89
C PRO A 27 11.90 -27.49 -13.48
N ASP A 28 11.99 -27.42 -14.80
CA ASP A 28 12.93 -28.10 -15.68
C ASP A 28 14.41 -27.82 -15.41
N LYS A 29 15.21 -28.88 -15.61
CA LYS A 29 16.67 -28.86 -15.66
C LYS A 29 17.12 -28.40 -17.05
N HIS A 30 17.40 -27.12 -17.26
CA HIS A 30 18.37 -26.64 -18.25
C HIS A 30 18.42 -25.11 -18.24
N MET A 31 19.50 -24.52 -17.70
CA MET A 31 20.05 -23.22 -18.10
C MET A 31 21.14 -22.81 -17.10
N ILE A 32 22.38 -23.28 -17.29
CA ILE A 32 23.62 -22.50 -17.04
C ILE A 32 24.68 -23.10 -17.96
N GLU A 33 24.80 -22.57 -19.18
CA GLU A 33 25.92 -22.84 -20.08
C GLU A 33 26.91 -21.67 -20.05
N HIS A 34 28.18 -22.03 -19.88
CA HIS A 34 29.40 -21.44 -20.45
C HIS A 34 29.59 -19.91 -20.49
N LEU A 35 30.30 -19.38 -19.49
CA LEU A 35 31.24 -18.26 -19.69
C LEU A 35 32.57 -18.57 -18.98
N THR A 36 33.61 -18.69 -19.79
CA THR A 36 34.99 -19.08 -19.47
C THR A 36 35.76 -17.96 -18.75
N VAL A 37 36.56 -18.33 -17.75
CA VAL A 37 37.30 -17.50 -16.78
C VAL A 37 38.51 -16.73 -17.36
N SER A 38 38.66 -16.66 -18.68
CA SER A 38 39.90 -16.13 -19.31
C SER A 38 39.95 -14.62 -19.55
N GLN A 39 39.01 -13.81 -19.04
CA GLN A 39 38.94 -12.37 -19.40
C GLN A 39 38.94 -11.38 -18.21
N MET A 40 39.31 -11.80 -16.99
CA MET A 40 39.39 -10.91 -15.83
C MET A 40 40.82 -10.55 -15.38
N THR A 41 41.83 -10.85 -16.20
CA THR A 41 43.24 -10.54 -15.92
C THR A 41 43.77 -9.56 -16.95
N ASN A 42 43.42 -8.29 -16.82
CA ASN A 42 44.18 -7.13 -17.32
C ASN A 42 43.37 -5.87 -17.03
N ASP A 43 43.37 -5.44 -15.77
CA ASP A 43 43.27 -4.02 -15.42
C ASP A 43 43.61 -3.88 -13.93
N SER A 44 44.77 -3.29 -13.68
CA SER A 44 45.37 -3.07 -12.37
C SER A 44 44.72 -1.85 -11.71
N PRO A 45 43.91 -1.97 -10.63
CA PRO A 45 43.33 -0.83 -9.93
C PRO A 45 44.34 -0.12 -9.01
N TRP A 46 45.64 -0.37 -9.19
CA TRP A 46 46.71 0.05 -8.31
C TRP A 46 47.25 1.46 -8.60
N SER A 47 46.74 2.16 -9.62
CA SER A 47 47.29 3.44 -10.09
C SER A 47 46.54 4.72 -9.70
N MET A 48 45.45 4.66 -8.91
CA MET A 48 44.71 5.87 -8.52
C MET A 48 44.63 6.08 -7.00
N ALA A 49 45.66 6.72 -6.42
CA ALA A 49 45.56 7.51 -5.19
C ALA A 49 46.72 8.52 -5.13
N THR A 50 46.37 9.80 -5.01
CA THR A 50 47.23 10.99 -5.07
C THR A 50 47.97 11.26 -3.75
N GLU A 51 49.10 11.97 -3.83
CA GLU A 51 50.05 12.31 -2.74
C GLU A 51 49.46 12.95 -1.46
N SER A 52 48.21 13.41 -1.50
CA SER A 52 47.53 14.05 -0.38
C SER A 52 47.33 13.16 0.85
N SER A 53 47.27 11.82 0.70
CA SER A 53 47.11 10.92 1.85
C SER A 53 48.38 10.70 2.67
N ALA A 54 49.56 11.00 2.12
CA ALA A 54 50.84 10.80 2.81
C ALA A 54 51.09 11.85 3.92
N VAL A 55 50.53 13.06 3.77
CA VAL A 55 50.76 14.18 4.71
C VAL A 55 49.98 14.02 6.02
N ALA A 56 48.85 13.30 6.00
CA ALA A 56 48.08 13.01 7.22
C ALA A 56 48.78 12.04 8.18
N PHE A 57 49.79 11.29 7.72
CA PHE A 57 50.50 10.30 8.53
C PHE A 57 51.61 10.86 9.42
N ALA A 58 52.08 12.09 9.17
CA ALA A 58 53.19 12.67 9.92
C ALA A 58 52.81 13.17 11.33
N GLY A 59 51.52 13.45 11.58
CA GLY A 59 51.05 14.03 12.84
C GLY A 59 50.82 13.05 14.01
N ASP A 60 50.96 11.74 13.79
CA ASP A 60 50.43 10.71 14.69
C ASP A 60 51.47 9.64 15.08
N ALA A 61 52.76 9.95 14.91
CA ALA A 61 53.89 9.05 15.21
C ALA A 61 54.05 8.69 16.71
N ASN A 62 53.22 9.26 17.59
CA ASN A 62 53.20 9.00 19.04
C ASN A 62 52.03 8.10 19.51
N SER A 63 51.28 7.50 18.59
CA SER A 63 50.21 6.56 18.93
C SER A 63 50.79 5.24 19.48
N THR A 64 50.51 4.92 20.75
CA THR A 64 50.80 3.62 21.40
C THR A 64 49.91 2.46 20.91
N GLU A 65 48.93 2.72 20.01
CA GLU A 65 48.10 1.66 19.42
C GLU A 65 48.93 0.82 18.43
N SER A 66 48.94 -0.50 18.63
CA SER A 66 49.49 -1.42 17.63
C SER A 66 48.85 -1.17 16.26
N TRP A 67 49.64 -1.26 15.18
CA TRP A 67 49.17 -1.04 13.80
C TRP A 67 47.85 -1.78 13.48
N SER A 68 47.70 -3.02 13.98
CA SER A 68 46.49 -3.84 13.80
C SER A 68 45.24 -3.26 14.51
N ALA A 69 45.43 -2.61 15.66
CA ALA A 69 44.37 -1.90 16.35
C ALA A 69 43.98 -0.63 15.57
N ARG A 70 44.96 0.07 15.01
CA ARG A 70 44.71 1.28 14.21
C ARG A 70 43.89 0.98 12.96
N VAL A 71 44.20 -0.09 12.22
CA VAL A 71 43.41 -0.53 11.05
C VAL A 71 41.95 -0.79 11.45
N ARG A 72 41.71 -1.50 12.56
CA ARG A 72 40.36 -1.79 13.07
C ARG A 72 39.63 -0.51 13.49
N THR A 73 40.31 0.41 14.17
CA THR A 73 39.74 1.70 14.57
C THR A 73 39.34 2.53 13.35
N LEU A 74 40.21 2.66 12.34
CA LEU A 74 39.89 3.38 11.11
C LEU A 74 38.71 2.75 10.36
N THR A 75 38.67 1.42 10.24
CA THR A 75 37.53 0.72 9.62
C THR A 75 36.23 0.96 10.39
N ARG A 76 36.26 0.93 11.73
CA ARG A 76 35.10 1.22 12.58
C ARG A 76 34.62 2.67 12.45
N LEU A 77 35.52 3.61 12.21
CA LEU A 77 35.22 5.02 11.95
C LEU A 77 34.79 5.31 10.50
N GLY A 78 34.67 4.29 9.64
CA GLY A 78 34.32 4.47 8.23
C GLY A 78 35.43 5.06 7.35
N ARG A 79 36.64 5.24 7.90
CA ARG A 79 37.82 5.79 7.19
C ARG A 79 38.51 4.70 6.38
N HIS A 80 37.77 4.10 5.44
CA HIS A 80 38.18 2.89 4.71
C HIS A 80 39.40 3.12 3.81
N LYS A 81 39.51 4.28 3.15
CA LYS A 81 40.66 4.60 2.28
C LYS A 81 41.96 4.64 3.07
N GLU A 82 41.93 5.27 4.24
CA GLU A 82 43.08 5.39 5.13
C GLU A 82 43.44 4.06 5.78
N SER A 83 42.44 3.26 6.14
CA SER A 83 42.62 1.88 6.59
C SER A 83 43.38 1.04 5.54
N ILE A 84 42.99 1.11 4.26
CA ILE A 84 43.70 0.41 3.16
C ILE A 84 45.09 0.99 2.90
N ALA A 85 45.27 2.32 2.97
CA ALA A 85 46.59 2.95 2.82
C ALA A 85 47.55 2.47 3.92
N LEU A 86 47.08 2.39 5.17
CA LEU A 86 47.85 1.87 6.30
C LEU A 86 48.26 0.41 6.10
N LEU A 87 47.46 -0.37 5.38
CA LEU A 87 47.80 -1.74 4.95
C LEU A 87 48.88 -1.81 3.87
N ARG A 88 48.94 -0.82 2.97
CA ARG A 88 49.95 -0.76 1.91
C ARG A 88 51.33 -0.35 2.44
N HIS A 89 51.37 0.60 3.39
CA HIS A 89 52.62 1.20 3.85
C HIS A 89 53.25 0.52 5.08
N GLY A 90 52.54 -0.40 5.73
CA GLY A 90 53.08 -1.18 6.85
C GLY A 90 53.91 -2.39 6.38
N GLY A 91 55.23 -2.24 6.25
CA GLY A 91 56.17 -3.37 6.15
C GLY A 91 56.28 -4.17 7.46
N PRO A 92 56.67 -5.46 7.43
CA PRO A 92 56.23 -6.46 8.41
C PRO A 92 57.17 -6.62 9.62
N SER A 93 56.66 -6.51 10.86
CA SER A 93 56.89 -7.55 11.87
C SER A 93 56.01 -7.36 13.14
N PRO A 94 55.25 -8.39 13.57
CA PRO A 94 55.07 -9.63 12.88
C PRO A 94 53.89 -9.49 11.87
N PRO A 95 53.86 -10.33 10.83
CA PRO A 95 53.13 -10.09 9.58
C PRO A 95 51.61 -10.08 9.79
N PRO A 96 50.79 -9.40 8.93
CA PRO A 96 49.45 -8.90 9.26
C PRO A 96 48.69 -9.90 10.09
N HIS A 97 48.72 -9.67 11.40
CA HIS A 97 48.22 -10.58 12.39
C HIS A 97 46.75 -10.79 12.10
N ALA A 98 46.31 -12.05 12.11
CA ALA A 98 44.97 -12.51 11.75
C ALA A 98 43.84 -11.50 12.09
N LEU A 99 43.97 -10.77 13.21
CA LEU A 99 43.13 -9.67 13.68
C LEU A 99 42.89 -8.48 12.72
N ALA A 100 43.83 -8.13 11.83
CA ALA A 100 43.69 -6.97 10.93
C ALA A 100 42.98 -7.31 9.61
N LEU A 101 43.17 -8.54 9.10
CA LEU A 101 42.66 -8.95 7.79
C LEU A 101 41.12 -8.84 7.65
N PRO A 102 40.30 -9.21 8.66
CA PRO A 102 38.85 -8.99 8.57
C PRO A 102 38.49 -7.51 8.38
N ALA A 103 39.17 -6.60 9.08
CA ALA A 103 38.93 -5.17 8.96
C ALA A 103 39.39 -4.61 7.60
N SER A 104 40.47 -5.16 7.03
CA SER A 104 40.91 -4.88 5.66
C SER A 104 39.85 -5.28 4.64
N VAL A 105 39.31 -6.49 4.76
CA VAL A 105 38.27 -7.03 3.87
C VAL A 105 37.01 -6.16 3.93
N ILE A 106 36.57 -5.77 5.14
CA ILE A 106 35.42 -4.88 5.33
C ILE A 106 35.64 -3.55 4.62
N SER A 107 36.84 -2.95 4.74
CA SER A 107 37.17 -1.69 4.05
C SER A 107 37.20 -1.84 2.53
N CYS A 108 37.77 -2.93 2.00
CA CYS A 108 37.71 -3.20 0.56
C CYS A 108 36.28 -3.36 0.06
N ALA A 109 35.42 -4.06 0.80
CA ALA A 109 34.01 -4.24 0.44
C ALA A 109 33.22 -2.93 0.51
N ALA A 110 33.49 -2.08 1.51
CA ALA A 110 32.87 -0.76 1.64
C ALA A 110 33.23 0.19 0.50
N LEU A 111 34.42 0.02 -0.08
CA LEU A 111 34.90 0.78 -1.25
C LEU A 111 34.61 0.11 -2.60
N SER A 112 33.82 -0.98 -2.61
CA SER A 112 33.49 -1.74 -3.83
C SER A 112 34.72 -2.26 -4.59
N LEU A 113 35.74 -2.77 -3.88
CA LEU A 113 37.00 -3.27 -4.46
C LEU A 113 37.07 -4.81 -4.44
N PRO A 114 36.49 -5.53 -5.41
CA PRO A 114 36.49 -7.01 -5.43
C PRO A 114 37.89 -7.62 -5.58
N THR A 115 38.77 -6.97 -6.34
CA THR A 115 40.16 -7.40 -6.51
C THR A 115 40.95 -7.30 -5.21
N GLY A 116 40.74 -6.24 -4.43
CA GLY A 116 41.34 -6.08 -3.11
C GLY A 116 40.91 -7.17 -2.13
N VAL A 117 39.62 -7.53 -2.14
CA VAL A 117 39.11 -8.67 -1.36
C VAL A 117 39.77 -9.98 -1.81
N ALA A 118 39.88 -10.23 -3.11
CA ALA A 118 40.52 -11.44 -3.65
C ALA A 118 42.02 -11.54 -3.32
N GLN A 119 42.74 -10.43 -3.29
CA GLN A 119 44.15 -10.41 -2.90
C GLN A 119 44.33 -10.75 -1.41
N ILE A 120 43.47 -10.20 -0.55
CA ILE A 120 43.50 -10.51 0.88
C ILE A 120 43.13 -11.98 1.10
N HIS A 121 42.14 -12.50 0.37
CA HIS A 121 41.79 -13.92 0.38
C HIS A 121 42.99 -14.80 -0.01
N ALA A 122 43.65 -14.52 -1.13
CA ALA A 122 44.82 -15.28 -1.58
C ALA A 122 45.99 -15.23 -0.56
N LEU A 123 46.23 -14.07 0.05
CA LEU A 123 47.22 -13.91 1.11
C LEU A 123 46.89 -14.76 2.35
N ALA A 124 45.63 -14.79 2.75
CA ALA A 124 45.16 -15.57 3.88
C ALA A 124 45.26 -17.08 3.64
N ALA A 125 44.90 -17.54 2.44
CA ALA A 125 45.05 -18.93 2.01
C ALA A 125 46.53 -19.36 2.04
N LYS A 126 47.43 -18.54 1.48
CA LYS A 126 48.89 -18.81 1.49
C LYS A 126 49.47 -18.94 2.90
N ARG A 127 48.83 -18.32 3.90
CA ARG A 127 49.26 -18.34 5.30
C ARG A 127 48.58 -19.41 6.16
N GLY A 128 47.72 -20.24 5.57
CA GLY A 128 46.97 -21.26 6.31
C GLY A 128 45.94 -20.70 7.29
N LEU A 129 45.50 -19.45 7.11
CA LEU A 129 44.47 -18.82 7.96
C LEU A 129 43.05 -19.21 7.54
N LEU A 130 42.91 -19.81 6.36
CA LEU A 130 41.65 -20.29 5.77
C LEU A 130 41.79 -21.78 5.43
N PRO A 131 40.68 -22.54 5.40
CA PRO A 131 39.29 -22.06 5.54
C PRO A 131 38.76 -21.99 6.98
N ALA A 132 39.30 -22.77 7.92
CA ALA A 132 38.71 -22.94 9.26
C ALA A 132 39.57 -22.39 10.42
N ALA A 133 40.78 -21.89 10.15
CA ALA A 133 41.68 -21.40 11.20
C ALA A 133 41.26 -20.03 11.77
N ASP A 134 40.59 -19.17 10.97
CA ASP A 134 40.08 -17.88 11.41
C ASP A 134 38.61 -17.68 10.99
N ALA A 135 37.69 -17.89 11.95
CA ALA A 135 36.25 -17.75 11.75
C ALA A 135 35.82 -16.31 11.40
N TYR A 136 36.51 -15.29 11.92
CA TYR A 136 36.19 -13.89 11.66
C TYR A 136 36.57 -13.50 10.23
N LEU A 137 37.73 -13.96 9.78
CA LEU A 137 38.18 -13.73 8.41
C LEU A 137 37.29 -14.44 7.39
N LEU A 138 36.92 -15.70 7.65
CA LEU A 138 35.95 -16.44 6.82
C LEU A 138 34.63 -15.66 6.69
N SER A 139 34.05 -15.24 7.82
CA SER A 139 32.79 -14.47 7.83
C SER A 139 32.93 -13.13 7.09
N ALA A 140 34.06 -12.43 7.25
CA ALA A 140 34.31 -11.16 6.57
C ALA A 140 34.40 -11.34 5.04
N LEU A 141 35.14 -12.37 4.58
CA LEU A 141 35.27 -12.69 3.15
C LEU A 141 33.94 -13.09 2.53
N LEU A 142 33.19 -13.99 3.17
CA LEU A 142 31.87 -14.41 2.69
C LEU A 142 30.91 -13.22 2.60
N THR A 143 30.90 -12.35 3.61
CA THR A 143 30.07 -11.14 3.62
C THR A 143 30.49 -10.15 2.55
N ALA A 144 31.80 -9.97 2.34
CA ALA A 144 32.35 -9.08 1.31
C ALA A 144 32.00 -9.57 -0.10
N TYR A 145 32.29 -10.83 -0.42
CA TYR A 145 31.94 -11.41 -1.72
C TYR A 145 30.43 -11.39 -1.96
N SER A 146 29.63 -11.71 -0.94
CA SER A 146 28.17 -11.61 -1.00
C SER A 146 27.69 -10.18 -1.28
N ARG A 147 28.29 -9.18 -0.62
CA ARG A 147 27.97 -7.76 -0.85
C ARG A 147 28.35 -7.30 -2.25
N LEU A 148 29.47 -7.77 -2.79
CA LEU A 148 29.99 -7.38 -4.10
C LEU A 148 29.39 -8.16 -5.27
N GLY A 149 28.50 -9.14 -5.01
CA GLY A 149 27.91 -9.98 -6.07
C GLY A 149 28.83 -11.08 -6.59
N CYS A 150 30.01 -11.27 -5.99
CA CYS A 150 30.95 -12.33 -6.34
C CYS A 150 30.55 -13.69 -5.72
N LEU A 151 29.29 -14.10 -5.91
CA LEU A 151 28.69 -15.25 -5.22
C LEU A 151 29.42 -16.57 -5.51
N ARG A 152 29.99 -16.74 -6.71
CA ARG A 152 30.79 -17.92 -7.06
C ARG A 152 31.98 -18.11 -6.11
N LEU A 153 32.72 -17.04 -5.81
CA LEU A 153 33.86 -17.08 -4.89
C LEU A 153 33.40 -17.35 -3.45
N ALA A 154 32.26 -16.79 -3.05
CA ALA A 154 31.69 -17.04 -1.74
C ALA A 154 31.24 -18.51 -1.58
N HIS A 155 30.61 -19.09 -2.60
CA HIS A 155 30.23 -20.50 -2.63
C HIS A 155 31.45 -21.42 -2.58
N GLN A 156 32.46 -21.14 -3.41
CA GLN A 156 33.70 -21.90 -3.42
C GLN A 156 34.39 -21.87 -2.04
N LEU A 157 34.46 -20.70 -1.41
CA LEU A 157 35.04 -20.58 -0.07
C LEU A 157 34.27 -21.40 0.98
N LEU A 158 32.94 -21.51 0.87
CA LEU A 158 32.17 -22.41 1.73
C LEU A 158 32.43 -23.89 1.39
N ASP A 159 32.53 -24.24 0.10
CA ASP A 159 32.80 -25.62 -0.34
C ASP A 159 34.18 -26.12 0.11
N GLU A 160 35.16 -25.22 0.20
CA GLU A 160 36.49 -25.50 0.72
C GLU A 160 36.52 -25.64 2.25
N THR A 161 35.49 -25.18 2.99
CA THR A 161 35.49 -25.29 4.46
C THR A 161 35.28 -26.73 4.94
N PRO A 162 36.19 -27.28 5.80
CA PRO A 162 36.08 -28.65 6.29
C PRO A 162 34.94 -28.74 7.31
N ILE A 163 33.77 -29.21 6.87
CA ILE A 163 32.52 -29.22 7.65
C ILE A 163 32.68 -29.97 8.98
N GLU A 164 33.38 -31.12 8.98
CA GLU A 164 33.52 -31.98 10.16
C GLU A 164 34.38 -31.38 11.28
N SER A 165 35.37 -30.55 10.93
CA SER A 165 36.28 -29.93 11.90
C SER A 165 35.92 -28.48 12.24
N THR A 166 34.95 -27.88 11.55
CA THR A 166 34.57 -26.47 11.73
C THR A 166 33.47 -26.35 12.76
N SER A 167 33.57 -25.38 13.68
CA SER A 167 32.53 -25.17 14.68
C SER A 167 31.16 -24.88 14.03
N HIS A 168 30.08 -25.44 14.58
CA HIS A 168 28.72 -25.17 14.11
C HIS A 168 28.38 -23.67 14.12
N THR A 169 28.96 -22.90 15.03
CA THR A 169 28.77 -21.43 15.08
C THR A 169 29.40 -20.76 13.87
N THR A 170 30.63 -21.13 13.50
CA THR A 170 31.34 -20.60 12.32
C THR A 170 30.61 -20.99 11.03
N LEU A 171 30.16 -22.24 10.93
CA LEU A 171 29.36 -22.68 9.78
C LEU A 171 28.05 -21.88 9.69
N ARG A 172 27.34 -21.69 10.80
CA ARG A 172 26.10 -20.92 10.84
C ARG A 172 26.31 -19.47 10.38
N THR A 173 27.38 -18.80 10.82
CA THR A 173 27.71 -17.46 10.34
C THR A 173 28.02 -17.45 8.84
N ALA A 174 28.73 -18.45 8.35
CA ALA A 174 29.06 -18.58 6.93
C ALA A 174 27.80 -18.76 6.06
N PHE A 175 26.89 -19.65 6.46
CA PHE A 175 25.60 -19.82 5.79
C PHE A 175 24.76 -18.54 5.84
N ASN A 176 24.69 -17.85 6.99
CA ASN A 176 23.94 -16.60 7.11
C ASN A 176 24.48 -15.53 6.14
N SER A 177 25.80 -15.33 6.05
CA SER A 177 26.40 -14.38 5.10
C SER A 177 26.01 -14.69 3.65
N LEU A 178 26.05 -15.95 3.25
CA LEU A 178 25.69 -16.38 1.89
C LEU A 178 24.19 -16.25 1.60
N ILE A 179 23.34 -16.69 2.53
CA ILE A 179 21.87 -16.58 2.39
C ILE A 179 21.46 -15.11 2.28
N SER A 180 22.00 -14.23 3.14
CA SER A 180 21.78 -12.78 3.05
C SER A 180 22.31 -12.20 1.73
N GLY A 181 23.44 -12.71 1.24
CA GLY A 181 23.99 -12.38 -0.07
C GLY A 181 23.04 -12.69 -1.21
N CYS A 182 22.60 -13.95 -1.31
CA CYS A 182 21.63 -14.39 -2.30
C CYS A 182 20.31 -13.60 -2.20
N ALA A 183 19.84 -13.31 -0.98
CA ALA A 183 18.61 -12.53 -0.78
C ALA A 183 18.76 -11.10 -1.29
N ARG A 184 19.90 -10.44 -1.04
CA ARG A 184 20.21 -9.10 -1.53
C ARG A 184 20.22 -9.02 -3.06
N HIS A 185 20.70 -10.07 -3.73
CA HIS A 185 20.76 -10.15 -5.19
C HIS A 185 19.50 -10.76 -5.82
N SER A 186 18.40 -10.87 -5.06
CA SER A 186 17.11 -11.39 -5.53
C SER A 186 17.20 -12.81 -6.13
N LEU A 187 18.01 -13.69 -5.51
CA LEU A 187 18.19 -15.09 -5.92
C LEU A 187 17.50 -16.06 -4.94
N PRO A 188 16.15 -16.13 -4.90
CA PRO A 188 15.43 -16.90 -3.90
C PRO A 188 15.75 -18.40 -3.96
N VAL A 189 15.90 -18.97 -5.16
CA VAL A 189 16.22 -20.40 -5.33
C VAL A 189 17.56 -20.74 -4.67
N ALA A 190 18.57 -19.88 -4.82
CA ALA A 190 19.87 -20.05 -4.19
C ALA A 190 19.79 -19.92 -2.66
N CYS A 191 19.00 -18.96 -2.14
CA CYS A 191 18.74 -18.84 -0.69
C CYS A 191 18.21 -20.14 -0.09
N PHE A 192 17.18 -20.72 -0.71
CA PHE A 192 16.56 -21.95 -0.21
C PHE A 192 17.42 -23.20 -0.44
N ALA A 193 18.27 -23.22 -1.47
CA ALA A 193 19.26 -24.28 -1.66
C ALA A 193 20.31 -24.28 -0.53
N LEU A 194 20.84 -23.09 -0.20
CA LEU A 194 21.77 -22.92 0.93
C LEU A 194 21.12 -23.28 2.26
N PHE A 195 19.87 -22.84 2.50
CA PHE A 195 19.14 -23.20 3.72
C PHE A 195 18.89 -24.71 3.83
N ARG A 196 18.59 -25.38 2.72
CA ARG A 196 18.46 -26.84 2.69
C ARG A 196 19.78 -27.52 3.03
N ARG A 197 20.89 -27.05 2.44
CA ARG A 197 22.23 -27.57 2.73
C ARG A 197 22.59 -27.40 4.20
N MET A 198 22.40 -26.20 4.76
CA MET A 198 22.61 -25.88 6.17
C MET A 198 21.90 -26.89 7.10
N ARG A 199 20.63 -27.19 6.79
CA ARG A 199 19.84 -28.17 7.55
C ARG A 199 20.30 -29.62 7.33
N ALA A 200 20.73 -29.98 6.13
CA ALA A 200 21.19 -31.34 5.81
C ALA A 200 22.45 -31.72 6.61
N ILE A 201 23.33 -30.76 6.87
CA ILE A 201 24.53 -30.95 7.71
C ILE A 201 24.28 -30.64 9.20
N ALA A 202 23.01 -30.60 9.63
CA ALA A 202 22.59 -30.36 11.01
C ALA A 202 23.09 -29.04 11.64
N VAL A 203 23.40 -28.02 10.84
CA VAL A 203 23.65 -26.67 11.36
C VAL A 203 22.31 -26.01 11.69
N ARG A 204 22.12 -25.65 12.97
CA ARG A 204 20.91 -24.95 13.44
C ARG A 204 20.81 -23.57 12.80
N PHE A 205 19.63 -23.22 12.29
CA PHE A 205 19.34 -21.86 11.84
C PHE A 205 18.94 -20.98 13.03
N ASP A 206 19.09 -19.67 12.88
CA ASP A 206 18.76 -18.67 13.89
C ASP A 206 17.92 -17.52 13.28
N ALA A 207 17.63 -16.52 14.10
CA ALA A 207 16.87 -15.34 13.69
C ALA A 207 17.47 -14.65 12.45
N VAL A 208 18.80 -14.53 12.39
CA VAL A 208 19.49 -13.91 11.24
C VAL A 208 19.25 -14.70 9.96
N THR A 209 19.24 -16.04 10.03
CA THR A 209 18.86 -16.88 8.89
C THR A 209 17.44 -16.56 8.41
N LEU A 210 16.48 -16.45 9.34
CA LEU A 210 15.07 -16.19 9.02
C LEU A 210 14.84 -14.78 8.48
N LEU A 211 15.51 -13.76 9.02
CA LEU A 211 15.43 -12.37 8.55
C LEU A 211 15.90 -12.22 7.09
N ALA A 212 16.79 -13.10 6.62
CA ALA A 212 17.20 -13.14 5.22
C ALA A 212 16.25 -13.99 4.35
N LEU A 213 15.76 -15.12 4.87
CA LEU A 213 14.92 -16.05 4.11
C LEU A 213 13.49 -15.56 3.91
N VAL A 214 12.86 -15.03 4.96
CA VAL A 214 11.42 -14.68 4.94
C VAL A 214 11.11 -13.62 3.88
N PRO A 215 11.87 -12.50 3.76
CA PRO A 215 11.60 -11.51 2.71
C PRO A 215 11.83 -12.04 1.29
N ALA A 216 12.81 -12.94 1.11
CA ALA A 216 13.13 -13.58 -0.16
C ALA A 216 12.18 -14.73 -0.53
N ALA A 217 11.34 -15.19 0.41
CA ALA A 217 10.42 -16.29 0.19
C ALA A 217 9.27 -15.91 -0.75
N PRO A 218 8.90 -16.78 -1.71
CA PRO A 218 7.58 -16.69 -2.34
C PRO A 218 6.49 -16.73 -1.26
N LEU A 219 5.43 -15.93 -1.40
CA LEU A 219 4.36 -15.84 -0.39
C LEU A 219 3.70 -17.19 -0.07
N SER A 220 3.69 -18.12 -1.03
CA SER A 220 3.19 -19.49 -0.85
C SER A 220 4.04 -20.35 0.11
N VAL A 221 5.33 -19.99 0.29
CA VAL A 221 6.30 -20.71 1.12
C VAL A 221 6.42 -20.09 2.52
N VAL A 222 6.08 -18.81 2.68
CA VAL A 222 6.16 -18.08 3.96
C VAL A 222 5.49 -18.84 5.13
N PRO A 223 4.28 -19.43 5.00
CA PRO A 223 3.67 -20.21 6.08
C PRO A 223 4.50 -21.43 6.51
N GLN A 224 5.25 -22.04 5.59
CA GLN A 224 6.10 -23.20 5.88
C GLN A 224 7.35 -22.78 6.66
N VAL A 225 7.97 -21.66 6.26
CA VAL A 225 9.09 -21.07 6.99
C VAL A 225 8.65 -20.61 8.38
N HIS A 226 7.47 -19.99 8.47
CA HIS A 226 6.88 -19.60 9.75
C HIS A 226 6.64 -20.81 10.67
N ALA A 227 6.08 -21.90 10.15
CA ALA A 227 5.88 -23.13 10.93
C ALA A 227 7.22 -23.71 11.45
N LEU A 228 8.28 -23.68 10.63
CA LEU A 228 9.62 -24.08 11.04
C LEU A 228 10.17 -23.16 12.15
N ALA A 229 9.99 -21.85 12.02
CA ALA A 229 10.40 -20.88 13.04
C ALA A 229 9.67 -21.10 14.37
N ALA A 230 8.36 -21.39 14.33
CA ALA A 230 7.57 -21.69 15.51
C ALA A 230 8.05 -22.98 16.20
N GLN A 231 8.38 -24.02 15.43
CA GLN A 231 8.87 -25.29 15.97
C GLN A 231 10.18 -25.14 16.77
N VAL A 232 11.04 -24.19 16.41
CA VAL A 232 12.30 -23.93 17.11
C VAL A 232 12.22 -22.77 18.11
N GLY A 233 11.04 -22.18 18.32
CA GLY A 233 10.83 -21.08 19.27
C GLY A 233 11.30 -19.70 18.79
N LEU A 234 11.56 -19.52 17.49
CA LEU A 234 12.01 -18.24 16.92
C LEU A 234 10.87 -17.36 16.40
N ALA A 235 9.66 -17.92 16.20
CA ALA A 235 8.54 -17.15 15.63
C ALA A 235 8.05 -16.01 16.54
N THR A 236 8.21 -16.13 17.85
CA THR A 236 7.83 -15.10 18.84
C THR A 236 8.94 -14.10 19.12
N GLU A 237 10.14 -14.30 18.57
CA GLU A 237 11.21 -13.31 18.68
C GLU A 237 10.81 -12.04 17.93
N THR A 238 10.91 -10.87 18.58
CA THR A 238 10.41 -9.59 18.06
C THR A 238 10.88 -9.30 16.63
N SER A 239 12.17 -9.51 16.34
CA SER A 239 12.75 -9.26 15.02
C SER A 239 12.12 -10.14 13.93
N VAL A 240 11.96 -11.43 14.20
CA VAL A 240 11.41 -12.44 13.29
C VAL A 240 9.91 -12.23 13.11
N ALA A 241 9.17 -11.98 14.19
CA ALA A 241 7.74 -11.69 14.16
C ALA A 241 7.46 -10.45 13.30
N ASN A 242 8.23 -9.36 13.50
CA ASN A 242 8.11 -8.14 12.71
C ASN A 242 8.37 -8.42 11.21
N CYS A 243 9.40 -9.19 10.89
CA CYS A 243 9.72 -9.58 9.52
C CYS A 243 8.61 -10.43 8.86
N LEU A 244 8.03 -11.37 9.62
CA LEU A 244 6.90 -12.18 9.19
C LEU A 244 5.67 -11.31 8.90
N MET A 245 5.32 -10.38 9.81
CA MET A 245 4.19 -9.48 9.62
C MET A 245 4.33 -8.62 8.37
N SER A 246 5.49 -7.95 8.19
CA SER A 246 5.75 -7.14 7.00
C SER A 246 5.74 -7.99 5.72
N THR A 247 6.16 -9.25 5.79
CA THR A 247 6.14 -10.14 4.62
C THR A 247 4.72 -10.62 4.30
N TYR A 248 3.94 -11.02 5.31
CA TYR A 248 2.55 -11.40 5.14
C TYR A 248 1.69 -10.25 4.61
N ALA A 249 1.99 -9.00 4.99
CA ALA A 249 1.31 -7.82 4.47
C ALA A 249 1.26 -7.75 2.94
N ARG A 250 2.24 -8.34 2.24
CA ARG A 250 2.26 -8.41 0.76
C ARG A 250 1.20 -9.34 0.17
N GLY A 251 0.53 -10.16 0.99
CA GLY A 251 -0.48 -11.13 0.58
C GLY A 251 -1.93 -10.61 0.53
N GLY A 252 -2.15 -9.30 0.45
CA GLY A 252 -3.49 -8.73 0.42
C GLY A 252 -4.18 -8.74 1.80
N ALA A 253 -5.50 -8.57 1.81
CA ALA A 253 -6.32 -8.63 3.04
C ALA A 253 -6.15 -9.96 3.82
N PHE A 254 -6.03 -11.09 3.11
CA PHE A 254 -5.75 -12.39 3.75
C PHE A 254 -4.39 -12.39 4.44
N GLY A 255 -3.37 -11.83 3.79
CA GLY A 255 -2.04 -11.66 4.36
C GLY A 255 -2.03 -10.75 5.59
N ALA A 256 -2.74 -9.61 5.54
CA ALA A 256 -2.89 -8.71 6.68
C ALA A 256 -3.54 -9.40 7.90
N ALA A 257 -4.54 -10.27 7.67
CA ALA A 257 -5.14 -11.07 8.73
C ALA A 257 -4.15 -12.09 9.35
N LEU A 258 -3.24 -12.67 8.55
CA LEU A 258 -2.17 -13.51 9.08
C LEU A 258 -1.15 -12.68 9.88
N ALA A 259 -0.80 -11.48 9.41
CA ALA A 259 0.07 -10.56 10.15
C ALA A 259 -0.55 -10.19 11.52
N ARG A 260 -1.87 -9.95 11.57
CA ARG A 260 -2.59 -9.72 12.84
C ARG A 260 -2.46 -10.90 13.80
N ARG A 261 -2.56 -12.13 13.31
CA ARG A 261 -2.40 -13.33 14.16
C ARG A 261 -0.99 -13.42 14.73
N VAL A 262 0.04 -13.20 13.90
CA VAL A 262 1.43 -13.18 14.38
C VAL A 262 1.58 -12.13 15.49
N PHE A 263 1.06 -10.93 15.29
CA PHE A 263 1.06 -9.87 16.30
C PHE A 263 0.36 -10.28 17.59
N ASP A 264 -0.86 -10.82 17.49
CA ASP A 264 -1.67 -11.18 18.65
C ASP A 264 -1.09 -12.39 19.41
N GLU A 265 -0.29 -13.25 18.76
CA GLU A 265 0.47 -14.36 19.38
C GLU A 265 1.77 -13.88 20.06
N MET A 266 2.30 -12.70 19.72
CA MET A 266 3.49 -12.17 20.40
C MET A 266 3.20 -11.86 21.88
N PRO A 267 4.11 -12.19 22.81
CA PRO A 267 4.01 -11.74 24.20
C PRO A 267 3.92 -10.21 24.28
N LEU A 268 3.07 -9.68 25.18
CA LEU A 268 2.89 -8.23 25.32
C LEU A 268 4.22 -7.48 25.55
N ALA A 269 5.10 -8.04 26.40
CA ALA A 269 6.41 -7.47 26.70
C ALA A 269 7.38 -7.45 25.49
N SER A 270 7.09 -8.22 24.43
CA SER A 270 7.90 -8.30 23.21
C SER A 270 7.37 -7.42 22.08
N ARG A 271 6.19 -6.80 22.25
CA ARG A 271 5.58 -5.91 21.26
C ARG A 271 6.17 -4.51 21.38
N ASP A 272 7.09 -4.19 20.47
CA ASP A 272 7.70 -2.86 20.36
C ASP A 272 7.00 -1.98 19.31
N LEU A 273 7.45 -0.74 19.17
CA LEU A 273 6.93 0.19 18.16
C LEU A 273 6.97 -0.38 16.74
N VAL A 274 8.00 -1.15 16.40
CA VAL A 274 8.13 -1.77 15.07
C VAL A 274 7.05 -2.82 14.84
N SER A 275 6.71 -3.61 15.86
CA SER A 275 5.64 -4.61 15.80
C SER A 275 4.27 -3.97 15.57
N TRP A 276 3.97 -2.89 16.31
CA TRP A 276 2.75 -2.10 16.11
C TRP A 276 2.70 -1.47 14.72
N ASN A 277 3.79 -0.84 14.28
CA ASN A 277 3.87 -0.23 12.95
C ASN A 277 3.74 -1.25 11.83
N ALA A 278 4.32 -2.45 11.97
CA ALA A 278 4.22 -3.51 10.98
C ALA A 278 2.78 -4.00 10.81
N VAL A 279 2.08 -4.32 11.90
CA VAL A 279 0.69 -4.79 11.83
C VAL A 279 -0.27 -3.68 11.38
N LEU A 280 -0.09 -2.44 11.84
CA LEU A 280 -0.93 -1.31 11.46
C LEU A 280 -0.76 -0.97 9.97
N SER A 281 0.49 -0.90 9.48
CA SER A 281 0.76 -0.67 8.06
C SER A 281 0.20 -1.79 7.20
N ALA A 282 0.29 -3.04 7.65
CA ALA A 282 -0.27 -4.18 6.93
C ALA A 282 -1.78 -4.02 6.70
N HIS A 283 -2.53 -3.53 7.68
CA HIS A 283 -3.98 -3.32 7.52
C HIS A 283 -4.27 -2.08 6.69
N ALA A 284 -3.58 -0.96 6.96
CA ALA A 284 -3.77 0.30 6.25
C ALA A 284 -3.50 0.18 4.74
N GLN A 285 -2.41 -0.51 4.36
CA GLN A 285 -2.03 -0.68 2.95
C GLN A 285 -2.92 -1.68 2.19
N ASN A 286 -3.62 -2.57 2.90
CA ASN A 286 -4.50 -3.59 2.30
C ASN A 286 -5.99 -3.23 2.35
N GLY A 287 -6.32 -1.94 2.52
CA GLY A 287 -7.70 -1.45 2.52
C GLY A 287 -8.51 -1.80 3.78
N LEU A 288 -7.87 -2.33 4.82
CA LEU A 288 -8.50 -2.70 6.09
C LEU A 288 -8.44 -1.53 7.08
N ALA A 289 -8.97 -0.37 6.66
CA ALA A 289 -8.84 0.88 7.40
C ALA A 289 -9.48 0.82 8.80
N VAL A 290 -10.59 0.10 8.97
CA VAL A 290 -11.28 -0.05 10.27
C VAL A 290 -10.36 -0.76 11.27
N ASP A 291 -9.75 -1.86 10.85
CA ASP A 291 -8.83 -2.66 11.67
C ASP A 291 -7.55 -1.89 12.01
N ALA A 292 -7.05 -1.08 11.08
CA ALA A 292 -5.90 -0.20 11.33
C ALA A 292 -6.21 0.85 12.42
N LEU A 293 -7.40 1.44 12.40
CA LEU A 293 -7.83 2.38 13.44
C LEU A 293 -8.12 1.68 14.77
N ASP A 294 -8.62 0.44 14.76
CA ASP A 294 -8.75 -0.41 15.96
C ASP A 294 -7.37 -0.67 16.60
N LEU A 295 -6.37 -1.05 15.80
CA LEU A 295 -4.99 -1.25 16.26
C LEU A 295 -4.41 0.02 16.89
N TYR A 296 -4.66 1.18 16.30
CA TYR A 296 -4.22 2.45 16.88
C TYR A 296 -4.88 2.75 18.24
N ARG A 297 -6.17 2.45 18.39
CA ARG A 297 -6.85 2.60 19.69
C ARG A 297 -6.28 1.64 20.72
N ARG A 298 -6.02 0.37 20.35
CA ARG A 298 -5.38 -0.62 21.22
C ARG A 298 -3.99 -0.19 21.65
N MET A 299 -3.18 0.32 20.71
CA MET A 299 -1.84 0.86 20.97
C MET A 299 -1.86 2.03 21.98
N ARG A 300 -2.87 2.90 21.93
CA ARG A 300 -3.02 4.02 22.88
C ARG A 300 -3.70 3.64 24.20
N SER A 301 -4.24 2.44 24.29
CA SER A 301 -4.84 1.90 25.51
C SER A 301 -3.76 1.30 26.43
N PRO A 302 -4.10 0.90 27.67
CA PRO A 302 -3.17 0.18 28.53
C PRO A 302 -2.59 -1.10 27.89
N GLU A 303 -3.29 -1.73 26.91
CA GLU A 303 -2.76 -2.88 26.15
C GLU A 303 -1.49 -2.54 25.37
N GLY A 304 -1.32 -1.27 24.99
CA GLY A 304 -0.15 -0.78 24.27
C GLY A 304 1.13 -0.77 25.09
N SER A 305 1.08 -1.07 26.40
CA SER A 305 2.24 -1.11 27.29
C SER A 305 3.10 0.17 27.25
N GLY A 306 2.47 1.32 27.00
CA GLY A 306 3.13 2.63 26.94
C GLY A 306 3.92 2.88 25.65
N VAL A 307 3.75 2.08 24.60
CA VAL A 307 4.36 2.34 23.29
C VAL A 307 3.71 3.58 22.67
N GLU A 308 4.47 4.67 22.58
CA GLU A 308 3.99 5.93 21.98
C GLU A 308 4.02 5.85 20.43
N PRO A 309 2.95 6.31 19.75
CA PRO A 309 2.93 6.43 18.29
C PRO A 309 4.06 7.34 17.74
N ASP A 310 4.66 6.91 16.63
CA ASP A 310 5.63 7.72 15.88
C ASP A 310 5.06 8.23 14.55
N ALA A 311 5.87 8.93 13.76
CA ALA A 311 5.44 9.45 12.46
C ALA A 311 4.93 8.35 11.51
N VAL A 312 5.52 7.14 11.55
CA VAL A 312 5.09 6.01 10.72
C VAL A 312 3.72 5.53 11.16
N THR A 313 3.49 5.40 12.48
CA THR A 313 2.17 5.08 13.03
C THR A 313 1.12 6.07 12.53
N ILE A 314 1.40 7.37 12.67
CA ILE A 314 0.42 8.41 12.35
C ILE A 314 0.12 8.46 10.84
N VAL A 315 1.10 8.24 9.97
CA VAL A 315 0.85 8.17 8.52
C VAL A 315 -0.16 7.06 8.17
N GLY A 316 -0.02 5.87 8.78
CA GLY A 316 -0.97 4.77 8.59
C GLY A 316 -2.37 5.07 9.14
N VAL A 317 -2.44 5.73 10.30
CA VAL A 317 -3.69 6.16 10.94
C VAL A 317 -4.41 7.21 10.08
N LEU A 318 -3.70 8.25 9.65
CA LEU A 318 -4.27 9.32 8.83
C LEU A 318 -4.73 8.79 7.47
N SER A 319 -3.98 7.87 6.85
CA SER A 319 -4.41 7.24 5.60
C SER A 319 -5.70 6.42 5.77
N SER A 320 -5.81 5.68 6.88
CA SER A 320 -7.00 4.90 7.20
C SER A 320 -8.19 5.80 7.55
N ALA A 321 -7.96 6.85 8.33
CA ALA A 321 -8.97 7.86 8.66
C ALA A 321 -9.45 8.61 7.41
N ALA A 322 -8.54 8.97 6.50
CA ALA A 322 -8.85 9.56 5.20
C ALA A 322 -9.70 8.62 4.34
N HIS A 323 -9.38 7.32 4.32
CA HIS A 323 -10.16 6.34 3.57
C HIS A 323 -11.59 6.18 4.13
N LEU A 324 -11.78 6.20 5.45
CA LEU A 324 -13.09 6.07 6.07
C LEU A 324 -13.85 7.40 6.21
N GLY A 325 -13.16 8.54 6.05
CA GLY A 325 -13.65 9.86 6.44
C GLY A 325 -13.89 9.99 7.95
N ALA A 326 -13.08 9.30 8.77
CA ALA A 326 -13.14 9.35 10.23
C ALA A 326 -12.43 10.61 10.75
N ARG A 327 -13.17 11.71 10.85
CA ARG A 327 -12.63 13.05 11.15
C ARG A 327 -12.11 13.15 12.58
N GLY A 328 -12.83 12.65 13.58
CA GLY A 328 -12.42 12.74 14.98
C GLY A 328 -11.09 12.04 15.22
N VAL A 329 -10.94 10.80 14.74
CA VAL A 329 -9.67 10.06 14.87
C VAL A 329 -8.52 10.78 14.18
N GLY A 330 -8.76 11.36 13.00
CA GLY A 330 -7.72 12.10 12.29
C GLY A 330 -7.37 13.46 12.92
N PHE A 331 -8.34 14.17 13.50
CA PHE A 331 -8.08 15.39 14.27
C PHE A 331 -7.34 15.09 15.57
N ASP A 332 -7.70 14.01 16.27
CA ASP A 332 -6.95 13.55 17.44
C ASP A 332 -5.51 13.17 17.09
N ALA A 333 -5.31 12.55 15.92
CA ALA A 333 -3.98 12.24 15.40
C ALA A 333 -3.19 13.51 15.04
N GLU A 334 -3.80 14.50 14.38
CA GLU A 334 -3.15 15.79 14.10
C GLU A 334 -2.77 16.53 15.40
N HIS A 335 -3.67 16.55 16.39
CA HIS A 335 -3.41 17.15 17.68
C HIS A 335 -2.23 16.45 18.39
N TYR A 336 -2.18 15.12 18.35
CA TYR A 336 -1.04 14.35 18.85
C TYR A 336 0.26 14.74 18.14
N VAL A 337 0.25 14.86 16.81
CA VAL A 337 1.42 15.27 16.01
C VAL A 337 1.93 16.64 16.45
N VAL A 338 1.03 17.62 16.55
CA VAL A 338 1.39 19.00 16.94
C VAL A 338 2.04 19.03 18.33
N GLN A 339 1.55 18.22 19.27
CA GLN A 339 2.03 18.22 20.65
C GLN A 339 3.26 17.34 20.89
N ARG A 340 3.39 16.21 20.18
CA ARG A 340 4.35 15.15 20.51
C ARG A 340 5.45 14.96 19.47
N LEU A 341 5.28 15.47 18.26
CA LEU A 341 6.25 15.35 17.16
C LEU A 341 6.77 16.73 16.76
N PRO A 342 7.71 17.31 17.55
CA PRO A 342 8.28 18.61 17.23
C PRO A 342 8.98 18.56 15.86
N GLY A 343 8.83 19.64 15.09
CA GLY A 343 9.40 19.71 13.75
C GLY A 343 8.67 18.90 12.68
N PHE A 344 7.46 18.37 12.94
CA PHE A 344 6.74 17.57 11.94
C PHE A 344 6.53 18.27 10.58
N ARG A 345 6.56 19.60 10.53
CA ARG A 345 6.53 20.39 9.30
C ARG A 345 7.66 20.03 8.31
N THR A 346 8.81 19.58 8.80
CA THR A 346 9.93 19.12 7.96
C THR A 346 9.81 17.64 7.58
N ASN A 347 8.91 16.89 8.23
CA ASN A 347 8.61 15.50 7.86
C ASN A 347 7.61 15.47 6.71
N VAL A 348 8.14 15.40 5.48
CA VAL A 348 7.37 15.44 4.24
C VAL A 348 6.29 14.36 4.20
N GLN A 349 6.59 13.13 4.62
CA GLN A 349 5.64 12.01 4.61
C GLN A 349 4.45 12.28 5.54
N LEU A 350 4.71 12.78 6.74
CA LEU A 350 3.67 13.10 7.71
C LEU A 350 2.81 14.28 7.26
N CYS A 351 3.41 15.35 6.71
CA CYS A 351 2.68 16.46 6.12
C CYS A 351 1.81 16.00 4.93
N ASN A 352 2.34 15.16 4.04
CA ASN A 352 1.57 14.62 2.92
C ASN A 352 0.36 13.80 3.40
N ALA A 353 0.52 13.00 4.46
CA ALA A 353 -0.59 12.25 5.06
C ALA A 353 -1.66 13.17 5.65
N LEU A 354 -1.26 14.26 6.32
CA LEU A 354 -2.19 15.27 6.84
C LEU A 354 -2.93 16.02 5.71
N ILE A 355 -2.23 16.43 4.65
CA ILE A 355 -2.82 17.09 3.48
C ILE A 355 -3.88 16.16 2.84
N ASN A 356 -3.51 14.90 2.57
CA ASN A 356 -4.43 13.91 2.02
C ASN A 356 -5.62 13.64 2.94
N PHE A 357 -5.39 13.55 4.26
CA PHE A 357 -6.46 13.40 5.24
C PHE A 357 -7.45 14.57 5.17
N HIS A 358 -6.98 15.81 5.25
CA HIS A 358 -7.84 16.99 5.21
C HIS A 358 -8.60 17.09 3.89
N ALA A 359 -7.94 16.85 2.75
CA ALA A 359 -8.59 16.84 1.44
C ALA A 359 -9.71 15.77 1.35
N ARG A 360 -9.43 14.54 1.78
CA ARG A 360 -10.38 13.41 1.76
C ARG A 360 -11.43 13.41 2.87
N CYS A 361 -11.30 14.29 3.85
CA CYS A 361 -12.27 14.53 4.92
C CYS A 361 -13.05 15.84 4.76
N GLY A 362 -12.80 16.59 3.69
CA GLY A 362 -13.63 17.72 3.29
C GLY A 362 -13.06 19.11 3.59
N SER A 363 -11.84 19.22 4.12
CA SER A 363 -11.20 20.47 4.53
C SER A 363 -10.07 20.87 3.59
N LEU A 364 -10.39 21.32 2.38
CA LEU A 364 -9.38 21.83 1.44
C LEU A 364 -8.58 23.03 1.97
N PRO A 365 -9.18 24.02 2.67
CA PRO A 365 -8.41 25.15 3.21
C PRO A 365 -7.29 24.72 4.17
N ARG A 366 -7.56 23.73 5.04
CA ARG A 366 -6.53 23.21 5.95
C ARG A 366 -5.46 22.41 5.22
N ALA A 367 -5.84 21.65 4.19
CA ALA A 367 -4.88 20.96 3.32
C ALA A 367 -3.95 21.96 2.61
N GLN A 368 -4.49 23.04 2.07
CA GLN A 368 -3.73 24.12 1.43
C GLN A 368 -2.78 24.80 2.44
N GLN A 369 -3.27 25.15 3.62
CA GLN A 369 -2.45 25.76 4.67
C GLN A 369 -1.25 24.87 5.04
N LEU A 370 -1.50 23.58 5.28
CA LEU A 370 -0.43 22.63 5.62
C LEU A 370 0.59 22.52 4.49
N PHE A 371 0.15 22.51 3.24
CA PHE A 371 1.01 22.50 2.07
C PHE A 371 1.88 23.78 2.01
N ASP A 372 1.29 24.94 2.22
CA ASP A 372 2.00 26.23 2.17
C ASP A 372 3.05 26.33 3.29
N GLU A 373 2.76 25.82 4.48
CA GLU A 373 3.66 25.78 5.64
C GLU A 373 4.84 24.79 5.49
N MET A 374 4.84 23.90 4.49
CA MET A 374 5.96 22.97 4.26
C MET A 374 7.17 23.69 3.66
N PRO A 375 8.37 23.58 4.27
CA PRO A 375 9.59 24.21 3.76
C PRO A 375 10.10 23.53 2.48
N ALA A 376 9.88 22.22 2.34
CA ALA A 376 10.22 21.46 1.15
C ALA A 376 9.00 20.64 0.72
N LYS A 377 8.58 20.82 -0.54
CA LYS A 377 7.45 20.14 -1.15
C LYS A 377 7.95 19.05 -2.07
N SER A 378 7.36 17.86 -1.97
CA SER A 378 7.65 16.74 -2.87
C SER A 378 6.57 16.63 -3.94
N ILE A 379 6.82 15.87 -5.00
CA ILE A 379 5.79 15.50 -5.99
C ILE A 379 4.53 14.90 -5.33
N VAL A 380 4.70 14.13 -4.26
CA VAL A 380 3.58 13.55 -3.50
C VAL A 380 2.77 14.64 -2.80
N SER A 381 3.41 15.72 -2.32
CA SER A 381 2.75 16.87 -1.71
C SER A 381 1.83 17.59 -2.70
N TRP A 382 2.34 17.83 -3.92
CA TRP A 382 1.57 18.43 -5.01
C TRP A 382 0.44 17.53 -5.46
N THR A 383 0.73 16.25 -5.68
CA THR A 383 -0.25 15.26 -6.13
C THR A 383 -1.40 15.13 -5.14
N ALA A 384 -1.12 15.10 -3.83
CA ALA A 384 -2.15 15.05 -2.80
C ALA A 384 -3.10 16.27 -2.85
N LEU A 385 -2.57 17.46 -3.14
CA LEU A 385 -3.37 18.67 -3.24
C LEU A 385 -4.15 18.74 -4.57
N ILE A 386 -3.52 18.41 -5.70
CA ILE A 386 -4.15 18.35 -7.03
C ILE A 386 -5.31 17.35 -7.04
N THR A 387 -5.06 16.12 -6.59
CA THR A 387 -6.10 15.08 -6.47
C THR A 387 -7.19 15.49 -5.50
N GLY A 388 -6.82 16.13 -4.38
CA GLY A 388 -7.76 16.71 -3.43
C GLY A 388 -8.71 17.70 -4.10
N HIS A 389 -8.20 18.68 -4.84
CA HIS A 389 -9.04 19.63 -5.58
C HIS A 389 -9.89 18.95 -6.66
N GLY A 390 -9.35 17.96 -7.37
CA GLY A 390 -10.08 17.16 -8.36
C GLY A 390 -11.29 16.42 -7.75
N MET A 391 -11.10 15.77 -6.60
CA MET A 391 -12.19 15.10 -5.86
C MET A 391 -13.27 16.08 -5.37
N HIS A 392 -12.99 17.37 -5.27
CA HIS A 392 -13.99 18.38 -4.90
C HIS A 392 -14.64 19.07 -6.11
N GLY A 393 -14.31 18.64 -7.33
CA GLY A 393 -14.78 19.25 -8.57
C GLY A 393 -14.11 20.59 -8.91
N ASN A 394 -13.04 20.96 -8.18
CA ASN A 394 -12.29 22.19 -8.41
C ASN A 394 -11.23 22.00 -9.51
N GLY A 395 -11.65 21.50 -10.68
CA GLY A 395 -10.74 21.12 -11.77
C GLY A 395 -9.82 22.26 -12.21
N GLY A 396 -10.35 23.48 -12.36
CA GLY A 396 -9.53 24.63 -12.74
C GLY A 396 -8.41 24.93 -11.72
N VAL A 397 -8.68 24.79 -10.42
CA VAL A 397 -7.66 24.95 -9.37
C VAL A 397 -6.63 23.82 -9.43
N ALA A 398 -7.09 22.59 -9.68
CA ALA A 398 -6.19 21.44 -9.83
C ALA A 398 -5.23 21.60 -11.02
N VAL A 399 -5.74 22.12 -12.15
CA VAL A 399 -4.97 22.48 -13.34
C VAL A 399 -3.93 23.56 -13.01
N SER A 400 -4.33 24.67 -12.39
CA SER A 400 -3.39 25.72 -11.99
C SER A 400 -2.32 25.23 -11.00
N LEU A 401 -2.67 24.33 -10.07
CA LEU A 401 -1.71 23.71 -9.16
C LEU A 401 -0.72 22.80 -9.89
N PHE A 402 -1.17 22.04 -10.89
CA PHE A 402 -0.31 21.22 -11.74
C PHE A 402 0.67 22.07 -12.55
N GLU A 403 0.18 23.15 -13.16
CA GLU A 403 1.02 24.11 -13.88
C GLU A 403 2.04 24.77 -12.97
N ARG A 404 1.62 25.16 -11.75
CA ARG A 404 2.53 25.71 -10.74
C ARG A 404 3.61 24.71 -10.33
N MET A 405 3.26 23.45 -10.09
CA MET A 405 4.21 22.37 -9.80
C MET A 405 5.30 22.27 -10.89
N VAL A 406 4.89 22.27 -12.15
CA VAL A 406 5.82 22.21 -13.30
C VAL A 406 6.69 23.47 -13.35
N SER A 407 6.11 24.65 -13.13
CA SER A 407 6.85 25.93 -13.14
C SER A 407 7.89 26.04 -12.02
N GLU A 408 7.67 25.35 -10.89
CA GLU A 408 8.63 25.25 -9.78
C GLU A 408 9.70 24.16 -10.01
N GLY A 409 9.75 23.58 -11.20
CA GLY A 409 10.79 22.62 -11.60
C GLY A 409 10.53 21.18 -11.14
N ILE A 410 9.35 20.87 -10.62
CA ILE A 410 8.99 19.51 -10.22
C ILE A 410 8.39 18.78 -11.42
N HIS A 411 9.12 17.78 -11.90
CA HIS A 411 8.68 16.95 -13.02
C HIS A 411 7.52 16.03 -12.59
N PRO A 412 6.40 15.97 -13.32
CA PRO A 412 5.30 15.08 -13.00
C PRO A 412 5.71 13.61 -13.19
N ASP A 413 5.05 12.73 -12.43
CA ASP A 413 5.08 11.28 -12.58
C ASP A 413 3.70 10.77 -13.00
N ASN A 414 3.57 9.45 -13.16
CA ASN A 414 2.31 8.82 -13.52
C ASN A 414 1.18 9.12 -12.52
N VAL A 415 1.48 9.29 -11.23
CA VAL A 415 0.44 9.53 -10.22
C VAL A 415 -0.07 10.97 -10.29
N ALA A 416 0.83 11.94 -10.48
CA ALA A 416 0.47 13.33 -10.71
C ALA A 416 -0.38 13.50 -11.97
N MET A 417 -0.04 12.76 -13.04
CA MET A 417 -0.79 12.74 -14.29
C MET A 417 -2.21 12.18 -14.12
N VAL A 418 -2.36 11.03 -13.46
CA VAL A 418 -3.70 10.52 -13.10
C VAL A 418 -4.49 11.56 -12.29
N GLY A 419 -3.83 12.27 -11.38
CA GLY A 419 -4.47 13.29 -10.56
C GLY A 419 -5.05 14.45 -11.37
N VAL A 420 -4.28 15.03 -12.29
CA VAL A 420 -4.77 16.14 -13.14
C VAL A 420 -5.81 15.67 -14.15
N LEU A 421 -5.65 14.48 -14.74
CA LEU A 421 -6.62 13.93 -15.70
C LEU A 421 -7.97 13.59 -15.02
N SER A 422 -7.94 13.02 -13.82
CA SER A 422 -9.14 12.77 -13.01
C SER A 422 -9.84 14.08 -12.64
N ALA A 423 -9.08 15.12 -12.28
CA ALA A 423 -9.63 16.45 -12.00
C ALA A 423 -10.31 17.06 -13.24
N CYS A 424 -9.70 16.93 -14.43
CA CYS A 424 -10.32 17.35 -15.68
C CYS A 424 -11.60 16.57 -15.97
N SER A 425 -11.58 15.25 -15.78
CA SER A 425 -12.76 14.38 -15.96
C SER A 425 -13.94 14.82 -15.10
N HIS A 426 -13.70 15.05 -13.80
CA HIS A 426 -14.76 15.41 -12.86
C HIS A 426 -15.25 16.86 -13.01
N ALA A 427 -14.46 17.74 -13.63
CA ALA A 427 -14.82 19.13 -13.87
C ALA A 427 -15.33 19.40 -15.30
N GLY A 428 -15.25 18.42 -16.21
CA GLY A 428 -15.65 18.60 -17.60
C GLY A 428 -14.67 19.41 -18.43
N LEU A 429 -13.40 19.46 -18.02
CA LEU A 429 -12.31 20.16 -18.71
C LEU A 429 -11.75 19.26 -19.81
N TYR A 430 -12.56 19.06 -20.86
CA TYR A 430 -12.28 18.13 -21.94
C TYR A 430 -11.02 18.50 -22.73
N ASP A 431 -10.87 19.76 -23.10
CA ASP A 431 -9.74 20.21 -23.93
C ASP A 431 -8.43 20.11 -23.15
N GLU A 432 -8.42 20.54 -21.89
CA GLU A 432 -7.26 20.46 -21.01
C GLU A 432 -6.88 19.00 -20.73
N GLY A 433 -7.86 18.13 -20.45
CA GLY A 433 -7.61 16.71 -20.22
C GLY A 433 -6.96 16.03 -21.43
N ARG A 434 -7.41 16.32 -22.65
CA ARG A 434 -6.78 15.81 -23.88
C ARG A 434 -5.39 16.39 -24.10
N MET A 435 -5.21 17.68 -23.87
CA MET A 435 -3.90 18.33 -23.95
C MET A 435 -2.90 17.64 -23.02
N TYR A 436 -3.25 17.45 -21.74
CA TYR A 436 -2.35 16.79 -20.79
C TYR A 436 -2.04 15.34 -21.19
N PHE A 437 -3.03 14.58 -21.64
CA PHE A 437 -2.78 13.22 -22.13
C PHE A 437 -1.81 13.17 -23.31
N SER A 438 -1.95 14.08 -24.28
CA SER A 438 -1.05 14.15 -25.45
C SER A 438 0.37 14.60 -25.09
N THR A 439 0.51 15.42 -24.05
CA THR A 439 1.81 15.94 -23.60
C THR A 439 2.57 14.96 -22.70
N MET A 440 1.91 13.93 -22.15
CA MET A 440 2.57 12.89 -21.34
C MET A 440 3.79 12.28 -22.03
N GLU A 441 3.63 11.73 -23.24
CA GLU A 441 4.75 11.13 -23.97
C GLU A 441 5.65 12.18 -24.61
N SER A 442 5.07 13.21 -25.21
CA SER A 442 5.81 14.17 -26.04
C SER A 442 6.67 15.12 -25.21
N VAL A 443 6.14 15.63 -24.10
CA VAL A 443 6.80 16.61 -23.21
C VAL A 443 7.42 15.93 -22.00
N TYR A 444 6.65 15.14 -21.25
CA TYR A 444 7.08 14.61 -19.95
C TYR A 444 7.78 13.25 -20.03
N LYS A 445 7.83 12.65 -21.22
CA LYS A 445 8.46 11.32 -21.47
C LYS A 445 7.88 10.21 -20.59
N LEU A 446 6.60 10.33 -20.22
CA LEU A 446 5.85 9.31 -19.48
C LEU A 446 5.00 8.50 -20.44
N ARG A 447 5.19 7.17 -20.45
CA ARG A 447 4.30 6.26 -21.18
C ARG A 447 2.95 6.15 -20.45
N PRO A 448 1.81 6.35 -21.13
CA PRO A 448 0.49 6.16 -20.56
C PRO A 448 0.31 4.72 -20.04
N THR A 449 -0.30 4.64 -18.86
CA THR A 449 -0.69 3.39 -18.19
C THR A 449 -2.20 3.21 -18.23
N LEU A 450 -2.71 2.04 -17.80
CA LEU A 450 -4.15 1.74 -17.76
C LEU A 450 -4.95 2.77 -16.95
N GLU A 451 -4.39 3.29 -15.87
CA GLU A 451 -5.02 4.33 -15.05
C GLU A 451 -5.23 5.63 -15.83
N HIS A 452 -4.28 6.03 -16.67
CA HIS A 452 -4.42 7.22 -17.51
C HIS A 452 -5.49 7.05 -18.58
N TYR A 453 -5.50 5.89 -19.25
CA TYR A 453 -6.54 5.56 -20.22
C TYR A 453 -7.92 5.52 -19.55
N THR A 454 -8.04 4.98 -18.34
CA THR A 454 -9.28 4.99 -17.57
C THR A 454 -9.78 6.42 -17.34
N CYS A 455 -8.89 7.35 -16.95
CA CYS A 455 -9.26 8.76 -16.78
C CYS A 455 -9.74 9.42 -18.08
N ILE A 456 -9.11 9.13 -19.22
CA ILE A 456 -9.53 9.71 -20.51
C ILE A 456 -10.83 9.09 -21.01
N VAL A 457 -11.02 7.78 -20.86
CA VAL A 457 -12.30 7.13 -21.20
C VAL A 457 -13.43 7.69 -20.33
N ASP A 458 -13.21 7.92 -19.03
CA ASP A 458 -14.18 8.58 -18.15
C ASP A 458 -14.46 10.03 -18.61
N LEU A 459 -13.43 10.80 -18.98
CA LEU A 459 -13.56 12.17 -19.48
C LEU A 459 -14.38 12.23 -20.77
N LEU A 460 -13.99 11.46 -21.79
CA LEU A 460 -14.69 11.36 -23.08
C LEU A 460 -16.12 10.86 -22.89
N GLY A 461 -16.27 9.86 -22.03
CA GLY A 461 -17.53 9.26 -21.69
C GLY A 461 -18.52 10.25 -21.07
N ARG A 462 -18.09 11.02 -20.06
CA ARG A 462 -18.92 12.07 -19.42
C ARG A 462 -19.26 13.23 -20.36
N ALA A 463 -18.39 13.50 -21.34
CA ALA A 463 -18.62 14.49 -22.38
C ALA A 463 -19.57 14.00 -23.49
N GLY A 464 -20.07 12.76 -23.43
CA GLY A 464 -20.95 12.17 -24.44
C GLY A 464 -20.25 11.68 -25.71
N ARG A 465 -18.91 11.69 -25.74
CA ARG A 465 -18.10 11.24 -26.89
C ARG A 465 -17.84 9.73 -26.81
N LEU A 466 -18.91 8.94 -26.68
CA LEU A 466 -18.82 7.49 -26.43
C LEU A 466 -18.07 6.74 -27.55
N GLU A 467 -18.25 7.16 -28.79
CA GLU A 467 -17.59 6.53 -29.95
C GLU A 467 -16.09 6.75 -29.93
N GLU A 468 -15.65 7.97 -29.65
CA GLU A 468 -14.22 8.28 -29.49
C GLU A 468 -13.63 7.56 -28.26
N ALA A 469 -14.40 7.42 -27.18
CA ALA A 469 -13.98 6.62 -26.03
C ALA A 469 -13.77 5.14 -26.42
N ARG A 470 -14.65 4.58 -27.26
CA ARG A 470 -14.53 3.22 -27.79
C ARG A 470 -13.32 3.08 -28.74
N GLU A 471 -13.11 4.05 -29.62
CA GLU A 471 -11.94 4.11 -30.52
C GLU A 471 -10.63 4.22 -29.74
N LEU A 472 -10.60 5.01 -28.66
CA LEU A 472 -9.45 5.14 -27.78
C LEU A 472 -9.09 3.79 -27.16
N ILE A 473 -10.08 3.05 -26.63
CA ILE A 473 -9.84 1.70 -26.07
C ILE A 473 -9.26 0.76 -27.12
N SER A 474 -9.78 0.84 -28.35
CA SER A 474 -9.35 -0.02 -29.46
C SER A 474 -7.92 0.29 -29.95
N SER A 475 -7.45 1.52 -29.75
CA SER A 475 -6.11 1.98 -30.17
C SER A 475 -5.04 1.89 -29.07
N MET A 476 -5.39 1.39 -27.87
CA MET A 476 -4.44 1.23 -26.77
C MET A 476 -3.30 0.26 -27.12
N PRO A 477 -2.04 0.55 -26.70
CA PRO A 477 -0.91 -0.33 -26.93
C PRO A 477 -0.87 -1.55 -25.98
N MET A 478 -1.86 -1.68 -25.09
CA MET A 478 -2.03 -2.79 -24.16
C MET A 478 -3.51 -3.19 -24.05
N PRO A 479 -3.82 -4.45 -23.66
CA PRO A 479 -5.20 -4.87 -23.40
C PRO A 479 -5.85 -4.05 -22.29
N ALA A 480 -7.05 -3.53 -22.54
CA ALA A 480 -7.86 -2.84 -21.54
C ALA A 480 -8.31 -3.79 -20.42
N ASP A 481 -8.32 -3.28 -19.19
CA ASP A 481 -8.76 -4.00 -17.99
C ASP A 481 -10.22 -3.69 -17.63
N GLY A 482 -10.68 -4.21 -16.49
CA GLY A 482 -12.03 -3.96 -15.99
C GLY A 482 -12.28 -2.48 -15.68
N ALA A 483 -11.28 -1.71 -15.26
CA ALA A 483 -11.42 -0.30 -14.94
C ALA A 483 -11.73 0.53 -16.20
N VAL A 484 -10.96 0.32 -17.27
CA VAL A 484 -11.14 1.03 -18.55
C VAL A 484 -12.53 0.75 -19.15
N TRP A 485 -12.91 -0.52 -19.31
CA TRP A 485 -14.23 -0.87 -19.84
C TRP A 485 -15.37 -0.48 -18.89
N GLY A 486 -15.11 -0.52 -17.58
CA GLY A 486 -16.03 -0.04 -16.55
C GLY A 486 -16.34 1.45 -16.65
N ALA A 487 -15.34 2.26 -17.00
CA ALA A 487 -15.51 3.70 -17.23
C ALA A 487 -16.44 3.96 -18.42
N LEU A 488 -16.23 3.25 -19.54
CA LEU A 488 -17.10 3.34 -20.71
C LEU A 488 -18.53 2.89 -20.41
N LEU A 489 -18.70 1.78 -19.66
CA LEU A 489 -20.02 1.32 -19.22
C LEU A 489 -20.72 2.36 -18.32
N GLY A 490 -19.96 3.03 -17.45
CA GLY A 490 -20.42 4.14 -16.63
C GLY A 490 -20.96 5.30 -17.46
N ALA A 491 -20.21 5.68 -18.49
CA ALA A 491 -20.60 6.72 -19.44
C ALA A 491 -21.86 6.36 -20.24
N CYS A 492 -21.99 5.11 -20.68
CA CYS A 492 -23.17 4.62 -21.37
C CYS A 492 -24.44 4.75 -20.52
N LYS A 493 -24.33 4.61 -19.20
CA LYS A 493 -25.42 4.88 -18.26
C LYS A 493 -25.82 6.35 -18.19
N ILE A 494 -24.86 7.28 -18.28
CA ILE A 494 -25.14 8.71 -18.30
C ILE A 494 -25.91 9.09 -19.57
N HIS A 495 -25.46 8.58 -20.71
CA HIS A 495 -26.01 8.92 -22.03
C HIS A 495 -27.09 7.96 -22.55
N LYS A 496 -27.51 6.98 -21.73
CA LYS A 496 -28.52 5.97 -22.06
C LYS A 496 -28.23 5.19 -23.36
N ASN A 497 -26.95 4.98 -23.67
CA ASN A 497 -26.53 4.22 -24.85
C ASN A 497 -26.45 2.73 -24.52
N VAL A 498 -27.41 1.95 -25.03
CA VAL A 498 -27.49 0.51 -24.74
C VAL A 498 -26.49 -0.29 -25.57
N GLU A 499 -26.25 0.08 -26.82
CA GLU A 499 -25.42 -0.67 -27.76
C GLU A 499 -23.96 -0.73 -27.29
N ILE A 500 -23.33 0.42 -27.07
CA ILE A 500 -21.96 0.49 -26.54
C ILE A 500 -21.92 -0.05 -25.10
N GLY A 501 -23.01 0.12 -24.34
CA GLY A 501 -23.16 -0.43 -23.01
C GLY A 501 -23.10 -1.96 -22.97
N GLU A 502 -23.78 -2.65 -23.89
CA GLU A 502 -23.75 -4.10 -24.01
C GLU A 502 -22.37 -4.63 -24.42
N GLU A 503 -21.71 -3.92 -25.34
CA GLU A 503 -20.33 -4.22 -25.76
C GLU A 503 -19.37 -4.13 -24.56
N ALA A 504 -19.34 -2.98 -23.87
CA ALA A 504 -18.49 -2.78 -22.70
C ALA A 504 -18.81 -3.78 -21.58
N PHE A 505 -20.10 -4.07 -21.36
CA PHE A 505 -20.55 -5.05 -20.38
C PHE A 505 -20.04 -6.47 -20.67
N ALA A 506 -20.06 -6.90 -21.94
CA ALA A 506 -19.52 -8.20 -22.33
C ALA A 506 -18.03 -8.32 -21.98
N ARG A 507 -17.24 -7.27 -22.23
CA ARG A 507 -15.80 -7.24 -21.94
C ARG A 507 -15.50 -7.24 -20.44
N VAL A 508 -16.18 -6.43 -19.63
CA VAL A 508 -15.97 -6.46 -18.16
C VAL A 508 -16.41 -7.78 -17.52
N VAL A 509 -17.44 -8.45 -18.04
CA VAL A 509 -17.89 -9.75 -17.52
C VAL A 509 -16.92 -10.88 -17.87
N GLU A 510 -16.23 -10.78 -19.01
CA GLU A 510 -15.15 -11.68 -19.40
C GLU A 510 -13.94 -11.52 -18.47
N LEU A 511 -13.53 -10.27 -18.21
CA LEU A 511 -12.35 -9.94 -17.39
C LEU A 511 -12.59 -10.15 -15.89
N GLU A 512 -13.73 -9.70 -15.37
CA GLU A 512 -14.05 -9.67 -13.94
C GLU A 512 -15.45 -10.25 -13.66
N PRO A 513 -15.67 -11.56 -13.89
CA PRO A 513 -17.00 -12.18 -13.84
C PRO A 513 -17.69 -12.11 -12.48
N ARG A 514 -16.94 -11.82 -11.40
CA ARG A 514 -17.42 -11.69 -10.02
C ARG A 514 -17.67 -10.25 -9.58
N ASN A 515 -17.28 -9.25 -10.38
CA ASN A 515 -17.51 -7.86 -10.03
C ASN A 515 -18.99 -7.52 -10.22
N VAL A 516 -19.72 -7.42 -9.10
CA VAL A 516 -21.16 -7.24 -9.07
C VAL A 516 -21.58 -5.85 -9.56
N GLY A 517 -20.68 -4.86 -9.45
CA GLY A 517 -20.92 -3.48 -9.84
C GLY A 517 -21.32 -3.35 -11.31
N TYR A 518 -20.66 -4.08 -12.21
CA TYR A 518 -20.96 -4.04 -13.65
C TYR A 518 -22.35 -4.57 -14.00
N TYR A 519 -22.80 -5.64 -13.34
CA TYR A 519 -24.15 -6.18 -13.55
C TYR A 519 -25.22 -5.20 -13.06
N VAL A 520 -24.99 -4.58 -11.91
CA VAL A 520 -25.89 -3.54 -11.39
C VAL A 520 -25.94 -2.35 -12.34
N LEU A 521 -24.79 -1.93 -12.87
CA LEU A 521 -24.70 -0.82 -13.81
C LEU A 521 -25.45 -1.12 -15.12
N MET A 522 -25.25 -2.30 -15.71
CA MET A 522 -25.99 -2.71 -16.92
C MET A 522 -27.49 -2.83 -16.66
N SER A 523 -27.88 -3.39 -15.51
CA SER A 523 -29.29 -3.42 -15.09
C SER A 523 -29.88 -2.01 -14.96
N ASN A 524 -29.11 -1.02 -14.53
CA ASN A 524 -29.57 0.36 -14.45
C ASN A 524 -29.72 0.97 -15.86
N ILE A 525 -28.80 0.70 -16.79
CA ILE A 525 -28.92 1.15 -18.20
C ILE A 525 -30.22 0.63 -18.82
N TYR A 526 -30.51 -0.66 -18.66
CA TYR A 526 -31.77 -1.23 -19.15
C TYR A 526 -33.00 -0.66 -18.46
N THR A 527 -32.91 -0.35 -17.17
CA THR A 527 -34.02 0.28 -16.44
C THR A 527 -34.29 1.69 -16.96
N ASP A 528 -33.24 2.49 -17.15
CA ASP A 528 -33.32 3.88 -17.64
C ASP A 528 -33.82 3.99 -19.09
N THR A 529 -33.78 2.89 -19.84
CA THR A 529 -34.24 2.76 -21.23
C THR A 529 -35.51 1.91 -21.39
N GLY A 530 -36.13 1.46 -20.28
CA GLY A 530 -37.41 0.74 -20.28
C GLY A 530 -37.35 -0.74 -20.70
N GLN A 531 -36.15 -1.33 -20.81
CA GLN A 531 -35.96 -2.72 -21.26
C GLN A 531 -36.04 -3.72 -20.08
N LEU A 532 -37.23 -3.91 -19.52
CA LEU A 532 -37.43 -4.71 -18.30
C LEU A 532 -37.06 -6.20 -18.44
N ASP A 533 -37.23 -6.78 -19.63
CA ASP A 533 -36.82 -8.18 -19.88
C ASP A 533 -35.30 -8.34 -19.75
N CYS A 534 -34.54 -7.36 -20.23
CA CYS A 534 -33.08 -7.34 -20.13
C CYS A 534 -32.64 -7.23 -18.67
N VAL A 535 -33.33 -6.42 -17.85
CA VAL A 535 -33.13 -6.35 -16.39
C VAL A 535 -33.35 -7.72 -15.74
N ALA A 536 -34.43 -8.42 -16.10
CA ALA A 536 -34.70 -9.76 -15.57
C ALA A 536 -33.59 -10.77 -15.95
N ARG A 537 -33.08 -10.70 -17.19
CA ARG A 537 -31.96 -11.54 -17.65
C ARG A 537 -30.68 -11.28 -16.84
N VAL A 538 -30.27 -10.02 -16.67
CA VAL A 538 -29.07 -9.68 -15.87
C VAL A 538 -29.21 -10.18 -14.44
N ARG A 539 -30.37 -9.97 -13.80
CA ARG A 539 -30.65 -10.48 -12.44
C ARG A 539 -30.61 -12.01 -12.37
N ALA A 540 -31.10 -12.71 -13.40
CA ALA A 540 -31.03 -14.16 -13.46
C ALA A 540 -29.57 -14.66 -13.56
N VAL A 541 -28.72 -14.00 -14.34
CA VAL A 541 -27.29 -14.30 -14.42
C VAL A 541 -26.61 -14.09 -13.07
N MET A 542 -26.89 -12.99 -12.39
CA MET A 542 -26.36 -12.72 -11.05
C MET A 542 -26.73 -13.83 -10.05
N ARG A 543 -28.01 -14.24 -10.02
CA ARG A 543 -28.48 -15.35 -9.17
C ARG A 543 -27.78 -16.66 -9.51
N LYS A 544 -27.69 -17.01 -10.80
CA LYS A 544 -27.02 -18.23 -11.27
C LYS A 544 -25.54 -18.27 -10.86
N ARG A 545 -24.87 -17.12 -10.83
CA ARG A 545 -23.46 -16.98 -10.43
C ARG A 545 -23.25 -16.80 -8.92
N GLY A 546 -24.33 -16.76 -8.12
CA GLY A 546 -24.24 -16.52 -6.67
C GLY A 546 -23.76 -15.12 -6.30
N LEU A 547 -23.89 -14.15 -7.20
CA LEU A 547 -23.42 -12.78 -6.99
C LEU A 547 -24.43 -12.01 -6.13
N LYS A 548 -23.96 -11.43 -5.03
CA LYS A 548 -24.75 -10.58 -4.13
C LYS A 548 -24.28 -9.14 -4.24
N LYS A 549 -25.22 -8.22 -4.43
CA LYS A 549 -24.95 -6.78 -4.44
C LYS A 549 -24.46 -6.36 -3.06
N GLU A 550 -23.34 -5.64 -3.01
CA GLU A 550 -22.89 -4.99 -1.78
C GLU A 550 -23.92 -3.95 -1.33
N PRO A 551 -24.31 -3.93 -0.04
CA PRO A 551 -25.21 -2.93 0.46
C PRO A 551 -24.58 -1.54 0.34
N GLY A 552 -25.40 -0.56 -0.02
CA GLY A 552 -25.01 0.84 0.07
C GLY A 552 -25.03 1.26 1.54
N CYS A 553 -23.87 1.65 2.06
CA CYS A 553 -23.67 2.06 3.45
C CYS A 553 -23.26 3.52 3.50
N SER A 554 -23.88 4.28 4.40
CA SER A 554 -23.49 5.66 4.69
C SER A 554 -23.01 5.78 6.12
N TYR A 555 -21.96 6.56 6.31
CA TYR A 555 -21.31 6.78 7.59
C TYR A 555 -21.45 8.25 7.99
N VAL A 556 -21.79 8.49 9.25
CA VAL A 556 -21.81 9.83 9.86
C VAL A 556 -21.10 9.76 11.18
N GLU A 557 -20.19 10.71 11.42
CA GLU A 557 -19.54 10.84 12.71
C GLU A 557 -20.31 11.82 13.60
N HIS A 558 -20.58 11.42 14.84
CA HIS A 558 -21.19 12.26 15.85
C HIS A 558 -20.60 11.92 17.23
N ASN A 559 -20.17 12.94 17.99
CA ASN A 559 -19.54 12.80 19.31
C ASN A 559 -18.41 11.75 19.36
N GLY A 560 -17.52 11.77 18.37
CA GLY A 560 -16.37 10.87 18.28
C GLY A 560 -16.71 9.40 17.95
N ARG A 561 -17.97 9.10 17.63
CA ARG A 561 -18.41 7.77 17.18
C ARG A 561 -18.87 7.82 15.74
N VAL A 562 -18.49 6.81 14.96
CA VAL A 562 -18.95 6.61 13.59
C VAL A 562 -20.22 5.77 13.62
N HIS A 563 -21.30 6.30 13.06
CA HIS A 563 -22.59 5.65 12.91
C HIS A 563 -22.74 5.17 11.46
N LEU A 564 -23.03 3.89 11.29
CA LEU A 564 -23.29 3.27 9.98
C LEU A 564 -24.79 3.14 9.76
N PHE A 565 -25.23 3.48 8.55
CA PHE A 565 -26.61 3.32 8.09
C PHE A 565 -26.64 2.44 6.85
N MET A 566 -27.58 1.51 6.83
CA MET A 566 -27.95 0.69 5.67
C MET A 566 -29.46 0.81 5.44
N ALA A 567 -29.89 0.65 4.19
CA ALA A 567 -31.31 0.61 3.89
C ALA A 567 -31.99 -0.57 4.62
N ASP A 568 -33.19 -0.34 5.14
CA ASP A 568 -33.99 -1.30 5.92
C ASP A 568 -33.32 -1.81 7.21
N ASP A 569 -32.23 -1.18 7.67
CA ASP A 569 -31.61 -1.46 8.96
C ASP A 569 -32.27 -0.62 10.06
N HIS A 570 -32.88 -1.30 11.04
CA HIS A 570 -33.52 -0.70 12.21
C HIS A 570 -32.74 -0.96 13.52
N SER A 571 -31.51 -1.48 13.45
CA SER A 571 -30.69 -1.79 14.63
C SER A 571 -30.24 -0.54 15.40
N HIS A 572 -30.20 0.63 14.75
CA HIS A 572 -29.71 1.86 15.37
C HIS A 572 -30.62 2.32 16.53
N PRO A 573 -30.09 2.76 17.69
CA PRO A 573 -30.92 3.14 18.85
C PRO A 573 -31.95 4.24 18.57
N GLN A 574 -31.67 5.11 17.60
CA GLN A 574 -32.57 6.19 17.18
C GLN A 574 -33.37 5.87 15.91
N ALA A 575 -33.37 4.63 15.41
CA ALA A 575 -33.94 4.25 14.11
C ALA A 575 -35.35 4.82 13.90
N ARG A 576 -36.26 4.65 14.86
CA ARG A 576 -37.63 5.19 14.76
C ARG A 576 -37.67 6.69 14.40
N ARG A 577 -36.93 7.53 15.12
CA ARG A 577 -36.90 8.99 14.88
C ARG A 577 -36.28 9.34 13.53
N ILE A 578 -35.26 8.59 13.12
CA ILE A 578 -34.57 8.79 11.84
C ILE A 578 -35.52 8.51 10.68
N TYR A 579 -36.19 7.36 10.68
CA TYR A 579 -37.13 6.98 9.62
C TYR A 579 -38.36 7.92 9.58
N GLU A 580 -38.88 8.33 10.74
CA GLU A 580 -39.95 9.34 10.84
C GLU A 580 -39.51 10.69 10.24
N LEU A 581 -38.25 11.10 10.43
CA LEU A 581 -37.72 12.32 9.84
C LEU A 581 -37.54 12.20 8.33
N VAL A 582 -36.98 11.08 7.83
CA VAL A 582 -36.85 10.85 6.37
C VAL A 582 -38.21 10.93 5.70
N THR A 583 -39.24 10.30 6.27
CA THR A 583 -40.61 10.35 5.75
C THR A 583 -41.14 11.80 5.68
N ARG A 584 -40.91 12.60 6.73
CA ARG A 584 -41.30 14.02 6.74
C ARG A 584 -40.55 14.83 5.68
N LEU A 585 -39.25 14.62 5.54
CA LEU A 585 -38.43 15.32 4.55
C LEU A 585 -38.87 14.98 3.12
N GLU A 586 -39.17 13.71 2.84
CA GLU A 586 -39.68 13.27 1.52
C GLU A 586 -41.00 13.92 1.15
N LEU A 587 -41.95 13.97 2.09
CA LEU A 587 -43.22 14.65 1.88
C LEU A 587 -43.00 16.14 1.59
N MET A 588 -42.15 16.82 2.36
CA MET A 588 -41.80 18.23 2.13
C MET A 588 -41.16 18.47 0.76
N VAL A 589 -40.28 17.57 0.31
CA VAL A 589 -39.64 17.67 -1.01
C VAL A 589 -40.67 17.48 -2.14
N LYS A 590 -41.63 16.56 -1.97
CA LYS A 590 -42.72 16.35 -2.93
C LYS A 590 -43.66 17.55 -3.03
N GLU A 591 -44.04 18.13 -1.90
CA GLU A 591 -44.88 19.33 -1.86
C GLU A 591 -44.24 20.51 -2.59
N LYS A 592 -42.93 20.74 -2.39
CA LYS A 592 -42.19 21.82 -3.07
C LYS A 592 -41.98 21.59 -4.56
N SER A 593 -41.86 20.34 -5.01
CA SER A 593 -41.63 20.02 -6.43
C SER A 593 -42.89 20.09 -7.29
N GLY A 594 -44.07 20.32 -6.70
CA GLY A 594 -45.33 20.48 -7.43
C GLY A 594 -45.85 19.19 -8.07
N VAL A 595 -45.25 18.04 -7.77
CA VAL A 595 -45.69 16.74 -8.28
C VAL A 595 -46.89 16.27 -7.45
N ARG A 596 -48.09 16.71 -7.85
CA ARG A 596 -49.34 16.08 -7.39
C ARG A 596 -49.38 14.66 -7.97
N GLU A 597 -49.51 13.66 -7.10
CA GLU A 597 -49.68 12.27 -7.52
C GLU A 597 -50.80 12.17 -8.54
N SER A 598 -50.46 11.76 -9.76
CA SER A 598 -51.44 11.08 -10.61
C SER A 598 -51.76 9.77 -9.90
N VAL A 599 -52.93 9.71 -9.28
CA VAL A 599 -53.50 8.44 -8.80
C VAL A 599 -53.58 7.53 -10.03
N VAL A 600 -52.59 6.66 -10.19
CA VAL A 600 -52.66 5.56 -11.15
C VAL A 600 -53.81 4.70 -10.64
N ALA A 601 -54.93 4.74 -11.35
CA ALA A 601 -56.07 3.89 -11.09
C ALA A 601 -55.61 2.43 -11.20
N VAL A 602 -55.35 1.80 -10.07
CA VAL A 602 -55.18 0.35 -9.98
C VAL A 602 -56.50 -0.25 -10.47
N PRO A 603 -56.48 -1.18 -11.46
CA PRO A 603 -57.68 -1.85 -11.93
C PRO A 603 -58.40 -2.49 -10.74
N LYS A 604 -59.68 -2.15 -10.56
CA LYS A 604 -60.54 -2.68 -9.49
C LYS A 604 -60.48 -4.21 -9.47
N GLY A 605 -59.73 -4.76 -8.52
CA GLY A 605 -59.60 -6.19 -8.34
C GLY A 605 -58.72 -6.55 -7.14
N ARG A 606 -59.39 -6.78 -6.01
CA ARG A 606 -58.91 -7.34 -4.72
C ARG A 606 -58.33 -6.38 -3.66
N MET A 607 -59.12 -6.32 -2.58
CA MET A 607 -58.79 -6.16 -1.16
C MET A 607 -58.07 -4.89 -0.68
N GLU A 608 -58.89 -4.13 0.05
CA GLU A 608 -58.61 -3.29 1.22
C GLU A 608 -57.79 -2.00 1.05
N LYS A 609 -58.41 -0.95 1.60
CA LYS A 609 -57.97 0.42 1.67
C LYS A 609 -56.81 0.53 2.67
N GLU A 610 -55.60 0.27 2.24
CA GLU A 610 -54.45 0.98 2.78
C GLU A 610 -54.14 2.10 1.80
N ALA A 611 -54.24 3.34 2.28
CA ALA A 611 -53.75 4.49 1.53
C ALA A 611 -52.32 4.16 1.10
N ALA A 612 -52.09 4.05 -0.21
CA ALA A 612 -50.79 3.71 -0.76
C ALA A 612 -49.78 4.72 -0.19
N GLN A 613 -49.04 4.31 0.83
CA GLN A 613 -48.01 5.16 1.40
C GLN A 613 -47.03 5.45 0.26
N PRO A 614 -46.67 6.72 0.03
CA PRO A 614 -45.73 7.05 -1.02
C PRO A 614 -44.48 6.20 -0.78
N LEU A 615 -44.03 5.46 -1.80
CA LEU A 615 -42.87 4.57 -1.67
C LEU A 615 -41.64 5.42 -1.34
N VAL A 616 -41.38 5.61 -0.04
CA VAL A 616 -40.23 6.37 0.45
C VAL A 616 -39.01 5.47 0.29
N GLY A 617 -38.09 5.86 -0.60
CA GLY A 617 -36.82 5.15 -0.74
C GLY A 617 -35.90 5.46 0.43
N PHE A 618 -35.86 4.59 1.46
CA PHE A 618 -34.99 4.70 2.64
C PHE A 618 -33.53 4.34 2.31
N HIS A 619 -32.92 5.11 1.42
CA HIS A 619 -31.49 4.96 1.10
C HIS A 619 -30.61 5.42 2.27
N SER A 620 -29.44 4.79 2.42
CA SER A 620 -28.54 5.05 3.55
C SER A 620 -28.12 6.51 3.67
N GLU A 621 -27.99 7.24 2.56
CA GLU A 621 -27.66 8.66 2.51
C GLU A 621 -28.73 9.50 3.23
N LYS A 622 -30.00 9.17 3.01
CA LYS A 622 -31.13 9.89 3.62
C LYS A 622 -31.19 9.63 5.12
N LEU A 623 -30.97 8.38 5.52
CA LEU A 623 -30.89 7.98 6.93
C LEU A 623 -29.74 8.70 7.64
N ALA A 624 -28.57 8.74 7.02
CA ALA A 624 -27.39 9.43 7.51
C ALA A 624 -27.63 10.94 7.70
N VAL A 625 -28.19 11.62 6.70
CA VAL A 625 -28.51 13.05 6.81
C VAL A 625 -29.60 13.31 7.85
N ALA A 626 -30.64 12.48 7.91
CA ALA A 626 -31.66 12.59 8.95
C ALA A 626 -31.08 12.42 10.36
N PHE A 627 -30.19 11.45 10.57
CA PHE A 627 -29.47 11.32 11.83
C PHE A 627 -28.63 12.56 12.16
N GLY A 628 -27.90 13.09 11.17
CA GLY A 628 -27.14 14.34 11.35
C GLY A 628 -28.05 15.49 11.76
N LEU A 629 -29.17 15.70 11.06
CA LEU A 629 -30.15 16.75 11.36
C LEU A 629 -30.73 16.64 12.77
N LEU A 630 -30.96 15.43 13.26
CA LEU A 630 -31.52 15.20 14.61
C LEU A 630 -30.53 15.49 15.74
N ASN A 631 -29.23 15.33 15.50
CA ASN A 631 -28.23 15.31 16.57
C ASN A 631 -27.21 16.46 16.49
N THR A 632 -27.31 17.35 15.51
CA THR A 632 -26.37 18.46 15.35
C THR A 632 -27.10 19.80 15.27
N GLU A 633 -26.46 20.84 15.80
CA GLU A 633 -27.03 22.18 15.89
C GLU A 633 -27.37 22.78 14.52
N ALA A 634 -28.37 23.67 14.49
CA ALA A 634 -28.73 24.40 13.30
C ALA A 634 -27.51 25.18 12.74
N GLY A 635 -27.35 25.19 11.42
CA GLY A 635 -26.21 25.81 10.74
C GLY A 635 -24.95 24.96 10.65
N SER A 636 -24.81 23.87 11.40
CA SER A 636 -23.62 22.99 11.30
C SER A 636 -23.62 22.16 9.99
N GLU A 637 -22.44 21.98 9.39
CA GLU A 637 -22.26 21.14 8.20
C GLU A 637 -22.36 19.65 8.58
N ILE A 638 -23.18 18.87 7.87
CA ILE A 638 -23.28 17.41 8.06
C ILE A 638 -22.41 16.72 7.03
N VAL A 639 -21.43 15.94 7.50
CA VAL A 639 -20.53 15.17 6.64
C VAL A 639 -21.02 13.73 6.56
N VAL A 640 -21.20 13.23 5.35
CA VAL A 640 -21.61 11.85 5.08
C VAL A 640 -20.58 11.20 4.17
N ILE A 641 -20.14 10.01 4.51
CA ILE A 641 -19.30 9.18 3.64
C ILE A 641 -20.15 8.04 3.12
N LYS A 642 -20.14 7.80 1.81
CA LYS A 642 -20.85 6.71 1.13
C LYS A 642 -19.82 5.80 0.47
N ASN A 643 -19.99 4.48 0.65
CA ASN A 643 -19.12 3.48 0.03
C ASN A 643 -19.35 3.32 -1.49
N LEU A 644 -20.55 3.67 -1.96
CA LEU A 644 -20.95 3.64 -3.36
C LEU A 644 -21.13 5.06 -3.90
N ARG A 645 -21.33 5.18 -5.22
CA ARG A 645 -21.74 6.44 -5.84
C ARG A 645 -23.17 6.80 -5.39
N VAL A 646 -23.41 8.08 -5.08
CA VAL A 646 -24.75 8.58 -4.71
C VAL A 646 -25.71 8.35 -5.87
N CYS A 647 -26.96 7.96 -5.65
CA CYS A 647 -27.93 7.80 -6.73
C CYS A 647 -28.64 9.11 -7.09
N GLY A 648 -29.26 9.20 -8.27
CA GLY A 648 -29.92 10.43 -8.74
C GLY A 648 -31.04 10.90 -7.81
N ASP A 649 -31.81 9.95 -7.26
CA ASP A 649 -32.85 10.22 -6.27
C ASP A 649 -32.28 10.84 -4.98
N CYS A 650 -31.24 10.24 -4.40
CA CYS A 650 -30.55 10.80 -3.24
C CYS A 650 -29.94 12.17 -3.53
N HIS A 651 -29.33 12.35 -4.69
CA HIS A 651 -28.74 13.63 -5.07
C HIS A 651 -29.80 14.75 -5.12
N SER A 652 -30.94 14.50 -5.77
CA SER A 652 -32.05 15.44 -5.85
C SER A 652 -32.71 15.68 -4.49
N PHE A 653 -32.91 14.64 -3.70
CA PHE A 653 -33.42 14.73 -2.33
C PHE A 653 -32.53 15.62 -1.47
N LEU A 654 -31.23 15.36 -1.42
CA LEU A 654 -30.28 16.11 -0.59
C LEU A 654 -30.20 17.58 -1.01
N LYS A 655 -30.26 17.85 -2.31
CA LYS A 655 -30.39 19.21 -2.85
C LYS A 655 -31.62 19.90 -2.28
N ALA A 656 -32.81 19.32 -2.44
CA ALA A 656 -34.06 19.92 -1.97
C ALA A 656 -34.12 20.07 -0.44
N VAL A 657 -33.60 19.10 0.30
CA VAL A 657 -33.51 19.17 1.77
C VAL A 657 -32.56 20.30 2.20
N SER A 658 -31.40 20.46 1.57
CA SER A 658 -30.43 21.53 1.92
C SER A 658 -31.06 22.93 1.84
N ALA A 659 -31.87 23.17 0.79
CA ALA A 659 -32.62 24.41 0.61
C ALA A 659 -33.68 24.64 1.68
N THR A 660 -34.22 23.57 2.26
CA THR A 660 -35.38 23.65 3.15
C THR A 660 -34.98 23.70 4.61
N THR A 661 -33.91 23.00 4.99
CA THR A 661 -33.42 22.97 6.37
C THR A 661 -32.42 24.09 6.67
N ASN A 662 -31.99 24.85 5.66
CA ASN A 662 -30.88 25.81 5.76
C ASN A 662 -29.63 25.16 6.40
N ARG A 663 -29.26 23.99 5.87
CA ARG A 663 -28.11 23.19 6.32
C ARG A 663 -27.28 22.81 5.11
N SER A 664 -25.96 22.81 5.27
CA SER A 664 -25.04 22.29 4.27
C SER A 664 -24.75 20.81 4.53
N PHE A 665 -24.71 20.02 3.46
CA PHE A 665 -24.34 18.61 3.50
C PHE A 665 -23.11 18.37 2.64
N LEU A 666 -22.06 17.81 3.23
CA LEU A 666 -20.87 17.40 2.50
C LEU A 666 -20.88 15.88 2.38
N VAL A 667 -21.25 15.38 1.20
CA VAL A 667 -21.32 13.95 0.94
C VAL A 667 -20.15 13.52 0.07
N ARG A 668 -19.29 12.66 0.61
CA ARG A 668 -18.24 12.00 -0.17
C ARG A 668 -18.75 10.64 -0.62
N ASP A 669 -18.78 10.42 -1.92
CA ASP A 669 -19.09 9.12 -2.50
C ASP A 669 -17.81 8.38 -2.93
N ALA A 670 -17.96 7.26 -3.63
CA ALA A 670 -16.82 6.47 -4.09
C ALA A 670 -15.87 7.23 -5.05
N SER A 671 -16.36 8.30 -5.70
CA SER A 671 -15.64 9.05 -6.73
C SER A 671 -15.20 10.45 -6.28
N ARG A 672 -16.07 11.18 -5.58
CA ARG A 672 -15.86 12.60 -5.30
C ARG A 672 -16.74 13.15 -4.17
N PHE A 673 -16.59 14.43 -3.90
CA PHE A 673 -17.44 15.19 -2.99
C PHE A 673 -18.61 15.85 -3.72
N HIS A 674 -19.72 15.93 -3.00
CA HIS A 674 -20.91 16.68 -3.33
C HIS A 674 -21.22 17.56 -2.12
N ARG A 675 -21.04 18.87 -2.26
CA ARG A 675 -21.45 19.86 -1.26
C ARG A 675 -22.83 20.37 -1.66
N PHE A 676 -23.85 19.96 -0.91
CA PHE A 676 -25.22 20.44 -1.06
C PHE A 676 -25.41 21.63 -0.14
N ASP A 677 -25.71 22.78 -0.72
CA ASP A 677 -25.95 24.02 0.02
C ASP A 677 -26.97 24.88 -0.70
N GLY A 678 -27.96 25.39 0.04
CA GLY A 678 -29.01 26.26 -0.50
C GLY A 678 -29.78 25.71 -1.71
N GLY A 679 -29.87 24.38 -1.88
CA GLY A 679 -30.53 23.80 -3.06
C GLY A 679 -29.64 23.66 -4.29
N VAL A 680 -28.32 23.80 -4.14
CA VAL A 680 -27.35 23.59 -5.22
C VAL A 680 -26.35 22.53 -4.77
N CYS A 681 -25.78 21.79 -5.73
CA CYS A 681 -24.66 20.89 -5.47
C CYS A 681 -23.40 21.44 -6.13
N SER A 682 -22.24 21.35 -5.46
CA SER A 682 -20.94 21.78 -5.99
C SER A 682 -20.58 21.18 -7.34
N CYS A 683 -21.21 20.07 -7.71
CA CYS A 683 -20.97 19.42 -8.99
C CYS A 683 -21.70 20.00 -10.19
N LYS A 684 -22.63 20.94 -9.99
CA LYS A 684 -23.41 21.54 -11.07
C LYS A 684 -24.18 20.51 -11.92
N ASP A 685 -24.59 19.40 -11.30
CA ASP A 685 -25.25 18.26 -11.94
C ASP A 685 -24.43 17.55 -13.05
N TYR A 686 -23.15 17.88 -13.17
CA TYR A 686 -22.21 17.18 -14.05
C TYR A 686 -21.54 16.06 -13.25
N TRP A 687 -22.05 14.82 -13.32
CA TRP A 687 -21.50 13.75 -12.50
C TRP A 687 -21.67 12.35 -13.01
#